data_AF-A0A8H3T5B9-F1
#
_entry.id   AF-A0A8H3T5B9-F1
#
_cell.length_a   1.000
_cell.length_b   1.000
_cell.length_c   1.000
_cell.angle_alpha   90.00
_cell.angle_beta   90.00
_cell.angle_gamma   90.00
#
_symmetry.space_group_name_H-M   'P 1'
#
loop_
_entity.id
_entity.type
_entity.pdbx_description
1 polymer ?
#
loop_
_entity_poly.entity_id
_entity_poly.type
_entity_poly.pdbx_seq_one_letter_code
_entity_poly.pdbx_strand_id
1 'polypeptide(L)'
;MTSERKQRILAPAAPVKDPVPRASARKVSTACSNCRLKKARCSGTAPCDSCVKHDLECNIDEATDSRRKINLKRKIDSLEGDRDLFVQVLEILRNGGVTRVHSLLQLIRSNPSLEELQLFVEDKLKDISALDSTIDEVRLSDEFVVKIPRRVLNIKRLADQPVFRVPAIPWTRITDDDHFVSHLVSLYFTWRYPCFPCLDQDMFIRDMKTAKLSSQFCSPFLVNAILADACAYSDFAEAYEVPSDPSTRGLHFYNEAKRCFEQEDGHSTLATVQGLAVLSTCACFMGKDRRGWIYQGQLAFAAKELQRTLRTVSSGSSNEASDIRRVTDLTLWGLYNMTIATAFAYQKPPLIEKPSRPCPPSFHDNDGPLWHPYPHDGDVLQGHYMCYFNGLSELTTIVDDWCTLLFDGFTNPTPDEVQDMKNKVRKRLEVWKKTLKPCLRIEIGRVILPHVLCLHMYYHNICITITELAKTAEHGTQERHLRPKEMSLSAARQIAGLMEIHRSTWGIDIFPASHIHWIAVAMFTLLGQLDVSANQEAFINLCVAAKVASRRWPLARGTLRTVQVTAKKLGVRLPPETDALFIDFEREIWGPRGRNGLSSLYPNFAVLTGTLRNEVVEMDKFLEKEDDLEALDLAEDDEMVL
;
A
#
# COMPACT_ATOMS: atom_id res chain seq x y z
N MET A 1 -77.98 -7.09 39.15
CA MET A 1 -79.30 -7.52 38.64
C MET A 1 -79.28 -7.20 37.14
N THR A 2 -78.97 -8.16 36.25
CA THR A 2 -79.93 -9.04 35.55
C THR A 2 -81.15 -8.26 35.05
N SER A 3 -81.70 -8.38 33.84
CA SER A 3 -81.46 -9.10 32.59
C SER A 3 -82.79 -8.94 31.81
N GLU A 4 -82.75 -9.10 30.49
CA GLU A 4 -83.86 -9.53 29.62
C GLU A 4 -84.91 -8.54 29.03
N ARG A 5 -84.66 -8.26 27.74
CA ARG A 5 -85.35 -8.79 26.53
C ARG A 5 -86.76 -8.30 26.16
N LYS A 6 -86.79 -7.67 24.97
CA LYS A 6 -87.47 -8.05 23.70
C LYS A 6 -88.24 -6.88 23.10
N GLN A 7 -87.98 -6.57 21.83
CA GLN A 7 -89.01 -6.04 20.93
C GLN A 7 -88.81 -6.53 19.49
N ARG A 8 -89.96 -6.67 18.82
CA ARG A 8 -90.24 -7.47 17.62
C ARG A 8 -90.08 -6.69 16.31
N ILE A 9 -89.96 -7.50 15.27
CA ILE A 9 -89.79 -7.24 13.83
C ILE A 9 -91.06 -6.68 13.16
N LEU A 10 -90.89 -5.86 12.12
CA LEU A 10 -91.85 -5.65 11.01
C LEU A 10 -91.12 -5.67 9.64
N ALA A 11 -91.88 -6.06 8.61
CA ALA A 11 -91.49 -6.65 7.32
C ALA A 11 -90.99 -5.66 6.22
N PRO A 12 -90.41 -6.14 5.09
CA PRO A 12 -89.63 -5.32 4.15
C PRO A 12 -90.46 -4.70 3.01
N ALA A 13 -90.05 -3.53 2.53
CA ALA A 13 -90.59 -2.86 1.34
C ALA A 13 -89.59 -2.87 0.17
N ALA A 14 -90.13 -2.98 -1.05
CA ALA A 14 -89.47 -3.23 -2.33
C ALA A 14 -88.74 -1.98 -2.93
N PRO A 15 -87.91 -2.16 -3.98
CA PRO A 15 -86.77 -1.26 -4.26
C PRO A 15 -87.13 -0.07 -5.16
N VAL A 16 -86.58 1.09 -4.82
CA VAL A 16 -86.55 2.29 -5.67
C VAL A 16 -85.16 2.39 -6.31
N LYS A 17 -85.10 2.47 -7.65
CA LYS A 17 -83.87 2.71 -8.42
C LYS A 17 -83.65 4.21 -8.55
N ASP A 18 -82.49 4.67 -8.09
CA ASP A 18 -81.93 6.00 -8.32
C ASP A 18 -80.48 5.91 -8.85
N PRO A 19 -79.95 6.94 -9.54
CA PRO A 19 -79.21 6.81 -10.79
C PRO A 19 -77.71 6.54 -10.65
N VAL A 20 -77.15 5.83 -11.64
CA VAL A 20 -75.72 5.47 -11.74
C VAL A 20 -74.83 6.72 -11.89
N PRO A 21 -73.72 6.84 -11.13
CA PRO A 21 -72.78 7.95 -11.24
C PRO A 21 -71.99 7.91 -12.56
N ARG A 22 -71.92 9.04 -13.28
CA ARG A 22 -70.98 9.20 -14.41
C ARG A 22 -69.54 9.12 -13.90
N ALA A 23 -68.78 8.14 -14.37
CA ALA A 23 -67.36 7.99 -14.09
C ALA A 23 -66.57 9.24 -14.53
N SER A 24 -65.81 9.84 -13.61
CA SER A 24 -64.86 10.90 -13.95
C SER A 24 -63.71 10.30 -14.78
N ALA A 25 -63.40 10.91 -15.92
CA ALA A 25 -62.35 10.42 -16.81
C ALA A 25 -60.98 10.47 -16.11
N ARG A 26 -60.25 9.35 -16.14
CA ARG A 26 -58.86 9.26 -15.64
C ARG A 26 -58.00 10.32 -16.34
N LYS A 27 -57.35 11.20 -15.57
CA LYS A 27 -56.39 12.17 -16.10
C LYS A 27 -55.11 11.43 -16.51
N VAL A 28 -54.82 11.41 -17.80
CA VAL A 28 -53.65 10.77 -18.40
C VAL A 28 -52.39 11.64 -18.20
N SER A 29 -51.22 11.05 -17.93
CA SER A 29 -49.95 11.78 -17.71
C SER A 29 -49.34 12.34 -19.00
N THR A 30 -49.45 11.63 -20.12
CA THR A 30 -48.91 12.04 -21.44
C THR A 30 -49.89 11.71 -22.56
N ALA A 31 -50.19 12.68 -23.43
CA ALA A 31 -50.98 12.47 -24.64
C ALA A 31 -50.09 12.03 -25.81
N CYS A 32 -50.60 11.18 -26.72
CA CYS A 32 -49.87 10.76 -27.92
C CYS A 32 -49.51 11.95 -28.83
N SER A 33 -48.49 11.79 -29.67
CA SER A 33 -47.95 12.83 -30.56
C SER A 33 -49.04 13.52 -31.40
N ASN A 34 -49.93 12.74 -32.01
CA ASN A 34 -51.03 13.24 -32.84
C ASN A 34 -52.11 13.99 -32.05
N CYS A 35 -52.50 13.51 -30.87
CA CYS A 35 -53.45 14.23 -30.01
C CYS A 35 -52.86 15.53 -29.45
N ARG A 36 -51.54 15.56 -29.24
CA ARG A 36 -50.79 16.73 -28.80
C ARG A 36 -50.75 17.82 -29.88
N LEU A 37 -50.49 17.43 -31.13
CA LEU A 37 -50.51 18.33 -32.29
C LEU A 37 -51.91 18.90 -32.56
N LYS A 38 -52.95 18.05 -32.50
CA LYS A 38 -54.34 18.46 -32.76
C LYS A 38 -55.04 19.12 -31.56
N LYS A 39 -54.37 19.27 -30.41
CA LYS A 39 -54.95 19.72 -29.13
C LYS A 39 -56.25 18.97 -28.78
N ALA A 40 -56.31 17.68 -29.10
CA ALA A 40 -57.46 16.82 -28.87
C ALA A 40 -57.33 16.03 -27.56
N ARG A 41 -58.45 15.59 -26.98
CA ARG A 41 -58.44 14.75 -25.77
C ARG A 41 -57.90 13.36 -26.10
N CYS A 42 -56.80 12.97 -25.45
CA CYS A 42 -56.21 11.64 -25.57
C CYS A 42 -56.69 10.72 -24.45
N SER A 43 -57.01 9.46 -24.77
CA SER A 43 -57.41 8.44 -23.80
C SER A 43 -56.23 7.82 -23.04
N GLY A 44 -54.99 8.02 -23.51
CA GLY A 44 -53.78 7.55 -22.83
C GLY A 44 -53.44 6.07 -23.00
N THR A 45 -54.27 5.32 -23.71
CA THR A 45 -53.99 3.96 -24.17
C THR A 45 -53.41 4.02 -25.58
N ALA A 46 -52.43 3.18 -25.93
CA ALA A 46 -51.96 3.03 -27.30
C ALA A 46 -52.56 1.73 -27.90
N PRO A 47 -53.36 1.80 -28.98
CA PRO A 47 -53.80 3.00 -29.70
C PRO A 47 -54.90 3.78 -28.96
N CYS A 48 -54.90 5.12 -29.11
CA CYS A 48 -55.82 6.01 -28.40
C CYS A 48 -57.18 6.09 -29.10
N ASP A 49 -58.28 6.31 -28.35
CA ASP A 49 -59.64 6.31 -28.93
C ASP A 49 -59.82 7.36 -30.05
N SER A 50 -59.15 8.51 -29.89
CA SER A 50 -59.15 9.57 -30.91
C SER A 50 -58.33 9.20 -32.15
N CYS A 51 -57.32 8.35 -31.98
CA CYS A 51 -56.39 7.93 -33.03
C CYS A 51 -57.04 6.81 -33.87
N VAL A 52 -57.69 5.85 -33.21
CA VAL A 52 -58.48 4.78 -33.85
C VAL A 52 -59.61 5.37 -34.69
N LYS A 53 -60.33 6.38 -34.19
CA LYS A 53 -61.45 7.00 -34.92
C LYS A 53 -61.05 7.74 -36.21
N HIS A 54 -59.82 8.21 -36.30
CA HIS A 54 -59.35 9.00 -37.44
C HIS A 54 -58.33 8.24 -38.29
N ASP A 55 -58.15 6.94 -38.02
CA ASP A 55 -57.20 6.06 -38.68
C ASP A 55 -55.76 6.64 -38.70
N LEU A 56 -55.32 7.13 -37.53
CA LEU A 56 -54.01 7.75 -37.34
C LEU A 56 -53.11 6.88 -36.49
N GLU A 57 -51.83 6.81 -36.87
CA GLU A 57 -50.79 6.12 -36.11
C GLU A 57 -50.63 6.77 -34.71
N CYS A 58 -50.77 5.96 -33.66
CA CYS A 58 -50.77 6.43 -32.27
C CYS A 58 -49.44 6.11 -31.59
N ASN A 59 -48.50 7.04 -31.63
CA ASN A 59 -47.26 6.93 -30.87
C ASN A 59 -47.36 7.71 -29.54
N ILE A 60 -47.34 6.99 -28.42
CA ILE A 60 -47.18 7.57 -27.07
C ILE A 60 -45.70 7.46 -26.71
N ASP A 61 -44.99 8.58 -26.79
CA ASP A 61 -43.58 8.63 -26.42
C ASP A 61 -43.42 8.66 -24.89
N GLU A 62 -43.19 7.48 -24.31
CA GLU A 62 -42.96 7.29 -22.87
C GLU A 62 -41.75 8.07 -22.35
N ALA A 63 -40.79 8.45 -23.20
CA ALA A 63 -39.59 9.18 -22.81
C ALA A 63 -39.87 10.66 -22.45
N THR A 64 -41.05 11.18 -22.77
CA THR A 64 -41.44 12.58 -22.50
C THR A 64 -42.18 12.79 -21.18
N ASP A 65 -42.41 11.74 -20.38
CA ASP A 65 -43.07 11.86 -19.06
C ASP A 65 -42.14 12.51 -18.01
N SER A 66 -42.30 13.82 -17.85
CA SER A 66 -41.52 14.64 -16.92
C SER A 66 -41.73 14.26 -15.45
N ARG A 67 -42.83 13.59 -15.09
CA ARG A 67 -43.10 13.17 -13.69
C ARG A 67 -42.31 11.92 -13.32
N ARG A 68 -42.15 10.99 -14.26
CA ARG A 68 -41.29 9.80 -14.06
C ARG A 68 -39.84 10.21 -13.91
N LYS A 69 -39.36 11.17 -14.71
CA LYS A 69 -38.02 11.76 -14.60
C LYS A 69 -37.74 12.40 -13.24
N ILE A 70 -38.73 13.08 -12.63
CA ILE A 70 -38.59 13.67 -11.28
C ILE A 70 -38.50 12.59 -10.19
N ASN A 71 -39.31 11.53 -10.27
CA ASN A 71 -39.25 10.45 -9.29
C ASN A 71 -37.93 9.65 -9.37
N LEU A 72 -37.47 9.38 -10.59
CA LEU A 72 -36.14 8.80 -10.84
C LEU A 72 -35.05 9.70 -10.28
N LYS A 73 -35.09 11.01 -10.57
CA LYS A 73 -34.12 11.98 -10.03
C LYS A 73 -34.11 12.00 -8.50
N ARG A 74 -35.27 12.08 -7.85
CA ARG A 74 -35.37 12.03 -6.38
C ARG A 74 -34.83 10.72 -5.80
N LYS A 75 -35.08 9.59 -6.47
CA LYS A 75 -34.55 8.30 -6.02
C LYS A 75 -33.04 8.23 -6.19
N ILE A 76 -32.51 8.79 -7.29
CA ILE A 76 -31.06 8.93 -7.51
C ILE A 76 -30.46 9.83 -6.43
N ASP A 77 -31.03 11.02 -6.18
CA ASP A 77 -30.56 11.93 -5.12
C ASP A 77 -30.56 11.24 -3.74
N SER A 78 -31.58 10.43 -3.42
CA SER A 78 -31.63 9.64 -2.18
C SER A 78 -30.56 8.54 -2.14
N LEU A 79 -30.34 7.81 -3.23
CA LEU A 79 -29.32 6.76 -3.29
C LEU A 79 -27.89 7.35 -3.26
N GLU A 80 -27.69 8.53 -3.85
CA GLU A 80 -26.45 9.29 -3.73
C GLU A 80 -26.21 9.71 -2.28
N GLY A 81 -27.23 10.21 -1.57
CA GLY A 81 -27.16 10.53 -0.15
C GLY A 81 -26.81 9.31 0.72
N ASP A 82 -27.47 8.18 0.49
CA ASP A 82 -27.17 6.92 1.20
C ASP A 82 -25.72 6.46 0.93
N ARG A 83 -25.27 6.54 -0.33
CA ARG A 83 -23.88 6.23 -0.71
C ARG A 83 -22.89 7.11 0.03
N ASP A 84 -23.13 8.41 0.07
CA ASP A 84 -22.22 9.37 0.69
C ASP A 84 -22.17 9.14 2.22
N LEU A 85 -23.29 8.81 2.84
CA LEU A 85 -23.35 8.37 4.24
C LEU A 85 -22.50 7.10 4.47
N PHE A 86 -22.63 6.08 3.63
CA PHE A 86 -21.82 4.87 3.76
C PHE A 86 -20.32 5.14 3.57
N VAL A 87 -19.95 6.04 2.67
CA VAL A 87 -18.55 6.46 2.50
C VAL A 87 -18.02 7.12 3.77
N GLN A 88 -18.80 8.00 4.41
CA GLN A 88 -18.41 8.64 5.67
C GLN A 88 -18.29 7.65 6.83
N VAL A 89 -19.20 6.68 6.92
CA VAL A 89 -19.13 5.57 7.90
C VAL A 89 -17.86 4.77 7.71
N LEU A 90 -17.54 4.41 6.46
CA LEU A 90 -16.31 3.70 6.13
C LEU A 90 -15.07 4.53 6.47
N GLU A 91 -15.11 5.84 6.27
CA GLU A 91 -14.01 6.74 6.64
C GLU A 91 -13.79 6.78 8.16
N ILE A 92 -14.86 6.83 8.97
CA ILE A 92 -14.76 6.73 10.43
C ILE A 92 -14.25 5.36 10.85
N LEU A 93 -14.68 4.27 10.21
CA LEU A 93 -14.17 2.92 10.52
C LEU A 93 -12.70 2.74 10.13
N ARG A 94 -12.24 3.41 9.06
CA ARG A 94 -10.86 3.30 8.56
C ARG A 94 -9.88 4.17 9.33
N ASN A 95 -10.27 5.40 9.65
CA ASN A 95 -9.39 6.45 10.14
C ASN A 95 -9.78 6.97 11.53
N GLY A 96 -10.92 6.56 12.07
CA GLY A 96 -11.39 6.98 13.38
C GLY A 96 -10.58 6.36 14.51
N GLY A 97 -10.35 7.13 15.57
CA GLY A 97 -9.75 6.60 16.80
C GLY A 97 -10.60 5.50 17.44
N VAL A 98 -9.95 4.64 18.24
CA VAL A 98 -10.54 3.41 18.84
C VAL A 98 -11.90 3.66 19.51
N THR A 99 -12.06 4.75 20.26
CA THR A 99 -13.32 5.10 20.94
C THR A 99 -14.46 5.44 19.97
N ARG A 100 -14.14 6.12 18.87
CA ARG A 100 -15.11 6.51 17.83
C ARG A 100 -15.56 5.29 17.03
N VAL A 101 -14.62 4.45 16.62
CA VAL A 101 -14.89 3.18 15.95
C VAL A 101 -15.72 2.26 16.84
N HIS A 102 -15.37 2.15 18.14
CA HIS A 102 -16.13 1.33 19.07
C HIS A 102 -17.58 1.82 19.24
N SER A 103 -17.78 3.13 19.38
CA SER A 103 -19.10 3.74 19.50
C SER A 103 -19.94 3.53 18.22
N LEU A 104 -19.33 3.69 17.05
CA LEU A 104 -19.96 3.42 15.75
C LEU A 104 -20.33 1.94 15.61
N LEU A 105 -19.44 1.03 15.99
CA LEU A 105 -19.70 -0.41 15.97
C LEU A 105 -20.82 -0.80 16.93
N GLN A 106 -20.89 -0.19 18.12
CA GLN A 106 -22.02 -0.40 19.04
C GLN A 106 -23.34 0.10 18.44
N LEU A 107 -23.32 1.27 17.80
CA LEU A 107 -24.49 1.81 17.10
C LEU A 107 -24.91 0.89 15.95
N ILE A 108 -24.00 0.46 15.08
CA ILE A 108 -24.29 -0.47 13.98
C ILE A 108 -24.88 -1.79 14.52
N ARG A 109 -24.33 -2.32 15.62
CA ARG A 109 -24.84 -3.54 16.27
C ARG A 109 -26.24 -3.37 16.87
N SER A 110 -26.66 -2.15 17.21
CA SER A 110 -28.03 -1.84 17.62
C SER A 110 -29.04 -1.74 16.47
N ASN A 111 -28.60 -1.94 15.22
CA ASN A 111 -29.44 -1.88 14.01
C ASN A 111 -30.14 -0.51 13.84
N PRO A 112 -29.37 0.57 13.62
CA PRO A 112 -29.88 1.92 13.55
C PRO A 112 -30.58 2.17 12.20
N SER A 113 -31.51 3.12 12.18
CA SER A 113 -32.03 3.67 10.93
C SER A 113 -30.95 4.48 10.19
N LEU A 114 -31.09 4.66 8.88
CA LEU A 114 -30.18 5.49 8.07
C LEU A 114 -30.12 6.93 8.61
N GLU A 115 -31.23 7.45 9.13
CA GLU A 115 -31.33 8.78 9.74
C GLU A 115 -30.55 8.87 11.06
N GLU A 116 -30.65 7.87 11.93
CA GLU A 116 -29.86 7.80 13.18
C GLU A 116 -28.36 7.65 12.91
N LEU A 117 -28.01 6.85 11.90
CA LEU A 117 -26.64 6.65 11.47
C LEU A 117 -26.07 7.96 10.89
N GLN A 118 -26.86 8.69 10.10
CA GLN A 118 -26.50 10.00 9.57
C GLN A 118 -26.28 11.02 10.68
N LEU A 119 -27.19 11.11 11.65
CA LEU A 119 -27.04 12.02 12.79
C LEU A 119 -25.79 11.72 13.62
N PHE A 120 -25.46 10.45 13.83
CA PHE A 120 -24.25 10.06 14.56
C PHE A 120 -22.98 10.44 13.79
N VAL A 121 -22.97 10.21 12.47
CA VAL A 121 -21.85 10.55 11.60
C VAL A 121 -21.68 12.08 11.53
N GLU A 122 -22.75 12.83 11.35
CA GLU A 122 -22.74 14.31 11.34
C GLU A 122 -22.30 14.91 12.68
N ASP A 123 -22.76 14.35 13.81
CA ASP A 123 -22.33 14.78 15.16
C ASP A 123 -20.83 14.55 15.39
N LYS A 124 -20.31 13.40 14.96
CA LYS A 124 -18.89 13.03 15.17
C LYS A 124 -17.96 13.64 14.11
N LEU A 125 -18.49 14.08 12.97
CA LEU A 125 -17.78 14.89 11.98
C LEU A 125 -17.78 16.39 12.33
N LYS A 126 -18.77 16.90 13.09
CA LYS A 126 -18.74 18.29 13.60
C LYS A 126 -17.57 18.56 14.56
N ASP A 127 -17.12 17.54 15.28
CA ASP A 127 -15.87 17.60 16.07
C ASP A 127 -14.61 17.69 15.19
N ILE A 128 -14.70 17.32 13.90
CA ILE A 128 -13.63 17.44 12.90
C ILE A 128 -13.72 18.79 12.15
N SER A 129 -14.91 19.38 12.01
CA SER A 129 -15.18 20.53 11.14
C SER A 129 -15.16 21.91 11.81
N ALA A 130 -14.66 22.06 13.04
CA ALA A 130 -14.55 23.37 13.70
C ALA A 130 -13.56 24.34 13.02
N LEU A 131 -12.97 23.98 11.86
CA LEU A 131 -12.06 24.83 11.10
C LEU A 131 -12.42 25.05 9.62
N ASP A 132 -13.56 24.55 9.11
CA ASP A 132 -13.78 24.54 7.66
C ASP A 132 -15.22 24.92 7.28
N SER A 133 -15.43 26.17 6.88
CA SER A 133 -16.68 26.63 6.29
C SER A 133 -16.40 27.57 5.12
N THR A 134 -16.49 27.03 3.89
CA THR A 134 -17.24 27.59 2.75
C THR A 134 -16.84 26.86 1.45
N ILE A 135 -17.69 26.02 0.85
CA ILE A 135 -17.70 25.80 -0.61
C ILE A 135 -19.12 25.43 -1.09
N ASP A 136 -19.60 26.16 -2.11
CA ASP A 136 -20.79 25.90 -2.93
C ASP A 136 -20.59 24.72 -3.91
N GLU A 137 -21.62 23.90 -4.08
CA GLU A 137 -21.66 22.73 -4.97
C GLU A 137 -21.71 23.10 -6.47
N VAL A 138 -20.86 22.45 -7.28
CA VAL A 138 -21.10 22.26 -8.72
C VAL A 138 -21.04 20.77 -9.06
N ARG A 139 -22.20 20.21 -9.39
CA ARG A 139 -22.42 18.83 -9.86
C ARG A 139 -22.03 18.66 -11.33
N LEU A 140 -21.26 17.62 -11.66
CA LEU A 140 -21.20 17.05 -13.00
C LEU A 140 -21.21 15.51 -12.97
N SER A 141 -21.89 14.96 -13.97
CA SER A 141 -22.50 13.65 -14.10
C SER A 141 -21.55 12.46 -14.34
N ASP A 142 -22.10 11.30 -14.00
CA ASP A 142 -21.59 9.94 -14.01
C ASP A 142 -21.39 9.36 -15.42
N GLU A 143 -20.21 8.80 -15.68
CA GLU A 143 -19.95 7.72 -16.66
C GLU A 143 -18.56 7.11 -16.38
N PHE A 144 -18.46 5.78 -16.54
CA PHE A 144 -17.33 4.91 -16.24
C PHE A 144 -15.94 5.52 -16.47
N VAL A 145 -15.23 5.87 -15.38
CA VAL A 145 -13.78 6.09 -15.40
C VAL A 145 -13.20 5.53 -14.11
N VAL A 146 -12.14 4.72 -14.27
CA VAL A 146 -11.10 4.49 -13.26
C VAL A 146 -10.93 5.78 -12.43
N LYS A 147 -10.93 5.71 -11.09
CA LYS A 147 -10.69 6.89 -10.23
C LYS A 147 -9.27 7.43 -10.49
N ILE A 148 -9.09 8.16 -11.58
CA ILE A 148 -7.95 9.01 -11.86
C ILE A 148 -8.13 10.23 -10.96
N PRO A 149 -7.12 10.64 -10.17
CA PRO A 149 -7.15 11.93 -9.50
C PRO A 149 -7.24 13.01 -10.60
N ARG A 150 -8.44 13.56 -10.83
CA ARG A 150 -8.62 14.70 -11.73
C ARG A 150 -7.79 15.87 -11.18
N ARG A 151 -7.22 16.69 -12.07
CA ARG A 151 -6.56 17.99 -11.76
C ARG A 151 -7.58 19.03 -11.25
N VAL A 152 -8.36 18.69 -10.25
CA VAL A 152 -9.14 19.63 -9.42
C VAL A 152 -8.33 19.79 -8.15
N LEU A 153 -8.14 21.02 -7.65
CA LEU A 153 -7.46 21.26 -6.38
C LEU A 153 -8.10 20.38 -5.29
N ASN A 154 -7.39 19.34 -4.88
CA ASN A 154 -7.84 18.42 -3.85
C ASN A 154 -7.74 19.18 -2.51
N ILE A 155 -8.83 19.26 -1.74
CA ILE A 155 -8.86 19.92 -0.42
C ILE A 155 -7.71 19.39 0.48
N LYS A 156 -7.36 18.10 0.34
CA LYS A 156 -6.20 17.49 1.02
C LYS A 156 -4.88 18.19 0.68
N ARG A 157 -4.66 18.61 -0.57
CA ARG A 157 -3.46 19.36 -0.99
C ARG A 157 -3.39 20.76 -0.37
N LEU A 158 -4.53 21.39 -0.07
CA LEU A 158 -4.56 22.71 0.58
C LEU A 158 -4.32 22.62 2.09
N ALA A 159 -4.68 21.49 2.71
CA ALA A 159 -4.46 21.24 4.14
C ALA A 159 -3.06 20.68 4.44
N ASP A 160 -2.44 19.97 3.50
CA ASP A 160 -1.10 19.41 3.66
C ASP A 160 -0.07 20.53 3.94
N GLN A 161 0.53 20.52 5.12
CA GLN A 161 1.68 21.36 5.45
C GLN A 161 2.95 20.50 5.48
N PRO A 162 3.77 20.51 4.39
CA PRO A 162 5.00 19.74 4.35
C PRO A 162 5.92 20.07 5.53
N VAL A 163 6.41 19.03 6.19
CA VAL A 163 7.34 19.11 7.33
C VAL A 163 8.65 19.79 6.90
N PHE A 164 9.13 19.46 5.70
CA PHE A 164 10.33 20.06 5.11
C PHE A 164 9.93 20.94 3.93
N ARG A 165 10.32 22.22 4.00
CA ARG A 165 10.16 23.20 2.91
C ARG A 165 11.46 23.34 2.15
N VAL A 166 11.46 22.98 0.87
CA VAL A 166 12.64 22.95 -0.01
C VAL A 166 12.26 23.38 -1.43
N PRO A 167 13.17 24.00 -2.18
CA PRO A 167 12.89 24.43 -3.54
C PRO A 167 12.97 23.28 -4.54
N ALA A 168 12.21 23.37 -5.64
CA ALA A 168 12.30 22.47 -6.78
C ALA A 168 13.51 22.80 -7.67
N ILE A 169 13.69 24.08 -8.00
CA ILE A 169 14.81 24.57 -8.81
C ILE A 169 16.00 24.90 -7.88
N PRO A 170 17.24 24.55 -8.25
CA PRO A 170 17.70 23.93 -9.50
C PRO A 170 17.79 22.39 -9.45
N TRP A 171 17.21 21.75 -8.44
CA TRP A 171 17.44 20.33 -8.16
C TRP A 171 16.75 19.37 -9.11
N THR A 172 15.59 19.76 -9.66
CA THR A 172 14.88 18.96 -10.66
C THR A 172 14.43 19.81 -11.84
N ARG A 173 14.38 19.18 -13.02
CA ARG A 173 13.85 19.75 -14.25
C ARG A 173 12.42 19.31 -14.55
N ILE A 174 11.88 18.39 -13.76
CA ILE A 174 10.54 17.81 -13.99
C ILE A 174 9.45 18.80 -13.61
N THR A 175 9.65 19.59 -12.55
CA THR A 175 8.67 20.53 -12.02
C THR A 175 9.36 21.73 -11.40
N ASP A 176 8.66 22.86 -11.39
CA ASP A 176 8.99 24.10 -10.68
C ASP A 176 8.11 24.31 -9.43
N ASP A 177 7.27 23.34 -9.07
CA ASP A 177 6.39 23.41 -7.90
C ASP A 177 7.14 23.01 -6.61
N ASP A 178 7.63 24.03 -5.90
CA ASP A 178 8.28 23.90 -4.59
C ASP A 178 7.41 23.18 -3.55
N HIS A 179 6.08 23.36 -3.59
CA HIS A 179 5.19 22.71 -2.64
C HIS A 179 5.10 21.21 -2.91
N PHE A 180 5.00 20.80 -4.18
CA PHE A 180 4.99 19.40 -4.54
C PHE A 180 6.31 18.70 -4.20
N VAL A 181 7.45 19.33 -4.47
CA VAL A 181 8.77 18.81 -4.08
C VAL A 181 8.88 18.70 -2.55
N SER A 182 8.43 19.73 -1.81
CA SER A 182 8.39 19.72 -0.35
C SER A 182 7.51 18.59 0.22
N HIS A 183 6.35 18.34 -0.39
CA HIS A 183 5.45 17.24 -0.05
C HIS A 183 6.15 15.88 -0.22
N LEU A 184 6.77 15.64 -1.37
CA LEU A 184 7.48 14.38 -1.64
C LEU A 184 8.67 14.17 -0.69
N VAL A 185 9.48 15.20 -0.45
CA VAL A 185 10.59 15.12 0.51
C VAL A 185 10.09 14.82 1.92
N SER A 186 8.96 15.40 2.33
CA SER A 186 8.32 15.11 3.62
C SER A 186 7.83 13.68 3.72
N LEU A 187 7.17 13.15 2.68
CA LEU A 187 6.75 11.74 2.63
C LEU A 187 7.93 10.78 2.73
N TYR A 188 9.02 11.06 2.01
CA TYR A 188 10.23 10.23 2.05
C TYR A 188 10.80 10.15 3.47
N PHE A 189 10.98 11.31 4.11
CA PHE A 189 11.56 11.38 5.45
C PHE A 189 10.64 10.83 6.55
N THR A 190 9.32 10.83 6.35
CA THR A 190 8.37 10.24 7.29
C THR A 190 8.30 8.72 7.18
N TRP A 191 8.16 8.16 5.98
CA TRP A 191 7.79 6.74 5.81
C TRP A 191 8.91 5.83 5.29
N ARG A 192 9.82 6.37 4.48
CA ARG A 192 10.82 5.56 3.76
C ARG A 192 12.20 5.60 4.40
N TYR A 193 12.70 6.79 4.68
CA TYR A 193 14.04 7.03 5.23
C TYR A 193 14.27 6.35 6.59
N PRO A 194 13.35 6.41 7.58
CA PRO A 194 13.65 5.95 8.93
C PRO A 194 14.00 4.45 9.04
N CYS A 195 13.54 3.61 8.10
CA CYS A 195 13.78 2.17 8.15
C CYS A 195 15.19 1.76 7.67
N PHE A 196 15.80 2.51 6.75
CA PHE A 196 17.15 2.22 6.24
C PHE A 196 17.85 3.53 5.88
N PRO A 197 18.19 4.37 6.88
CA PRO A 197 18.80 5.66 6.62
C PRO A 197 20.24 5.47 6.14
N CYS A 198 20.58 6.15 5.04
CA CYS A 198 21.93 6.15 4.46
C CYS A 198 22.50 7.56 4.23
N LEU A 199 21.78 8.59 4.68
CA LEU A 199 22.18 9.99 4.60
C LEU A 199 21.85 10.70 5.90
N ASP A 200 22.42 11.88 6.10
CA ASP A 200 22.08 12.75 7.22
C ASP A 200 20.97 13.71 6.79
N GLN A 201 19.81 13.59 7.42
CA GLN A 201 18.61 14.37 7.08
C GLN A 201 18.84 15.88 7.20
N ASP A 202 19.46 16.34 8.29
CA ASP A 202 19.62 17.77 8.54
C ASP A 202 20.60 18.39 7.55
N MET A 203 21.71 17.70 7.26
CA MET A 203 22.70 18.16 6.28
C MET A 203 22.13 18.16 4.86
N PHE A 204 21.38 17.13 4.48
CA PHE A 204 20.70 17.07 3.19
C PHE A 204 19.69 18.21 3.03
N ILE A 205 18.78 18.39 4.00
CA ILE A 205 17.75 19.43 3.95
C ILE A 205 18.38 20.83 3.95
N ARG A 206 19.42 21.05 4.75
CA ARG A 206 20.18 22.31 4.77
C ARG A 206 20.72 22.62 3.38
N ASP A 207 21.44 21.70 2.77
CA ASP A 207 22.08 21.90 1.47
C ASP A 207 21.03 22.08 0.36
N MET A 208 19.94 21.30 0.39
CA MET A 208 18.82 21.44 -0.56
C MET A 208 18.19 22.83 -0.51
N LYS A 209 17.99 23.40 0.69
CA LYS A 209 17.47 24.77 0.87
C LYS A 209 18.37 25.86 0.29
N THR A 210 19.68 25.60 0.16
CA THR A 210 20.59 26.62 -0.38
C THR A 210 20.43 26.86 -1.88
N ALA A 211 19.81 25.92 -2.61
CA ALA A 211 19.67 25.96 -4.06
C ALA A 211 21.01 26.09 -4.83
N LYS A 212 22.12 25.59 -4.24
CA LYS A 212 23.45 25.61 -4.85
C LYS A 212 23.86 24.23 -5.35
N LEU A 213 24.09 24.09 -6.66
CA LEU A 213 24.52 22.82 -7.28
C LEU A 213 25.90 22.33 -6.82
N SER A 214 26.72 23.22 -6.25
CA SER A 214 28.04 22.89 -5.67
C SER A 214 27.97 22.41 -4.21
N SER A 215 26.77 22.09 -3.71
CA SER A 215 26.58 21.60 -2.34
C SER A 215 27.19 20.22 -2.14
N GLN A 216 27.54 19.89 -0.90
CA GLN A 216 28.29 18.67 -0.60
C GLN A 216 27.39 17.47 -0.25
N PHE A 217 26.25 17.74 0.41
CA PHE A 217 25.33 16.73 0.92
C PHE A 217 24.03 16.64 0.11
N CYS A 218 23.94 17.37 -1.01
CA CYS A 218 22.79 17.39 -1.89
C CYS A 218 23.23 17.55 -3.35
N SER A 219 22.69 16.73 -4.25
CA SER A 219 22.90 16.83 -5.70
C SER A 219 21.58 16.63 -6.44
N PRO A 220 21.45 17.11 -7.69
CA PRO A 220 20.28 16.81 -8.53
C PRO A 220 20.02 15.32 -8.67
N PHE A 221 21.07 14.50 -8.76
CA PHE A 221 20.92 13.04 -8.82
C PHE A 221 20.23 12.49 -7.56
N LEU A 222 20.76 12.81 -6.37
CA LEU A 222 20.19 12.36 -5.10
C LEU A 222 18.76 12.86 -4.91
N VAL A 223 18.48 14.13 -5.21
CA VAL A 223 17.13 14.70 -5.09
C VAL A 223 16.14 13.96 -5.98
N ASN A 224 16.43 13.78 -7.28
CA ASN A 224 15.50 13.09 -8.17
C ASN A 224 15.31 11.62 -7.80
N ALA A 225 16.33 10.94 -7.25
CA ALA A 225 16.17 9.59 -6.72
C ALA A 225 15.21 9.56 -5.51
N ILE A 226 15.35 10.51 -4.58
CA ILE A 226 14.43 10.65 -3.43
C ILE A 226 13.01 10.95 -3.89
N LEU A 227 12.82 11.88 -4.85
CA LEU A 227 11.50 12.23 -5.38
C LEU A 227 10.84 11.04 -6.09
N ALA A 228 11.62 10.22 -6.80
CA ALA A 228 11.12 9.00 -7.42
C ALA A 228 10.58 8.00 -6.40
N ASP A 229 11.33 7.74 -5.31
CA ASP A 229 10.89 6.82 -4.23
C ASP A 229 9.64 7.37 -3.51
N ALA A 230 9.65 8.69 -3.23
CA ALA A 230 8.58 9.39 -2.54
C ALA A 230 7.24 9.35 -3.28
N CYS A 231 7.25 9.33 -4.61
CA CYS A 231 6.02 9.33 -5.41
C CYS A 231 5.10 8.15 -5.06
N ALA A 232 5.63 7.01 -4.64
CA ALA A 232 4.81 5.87 -4.21
C ALA A 232 3.87 6.19 -3.05
N TYR A 233 4.25 7.16 -2.21
CA TYR A 233 3.55 7.60 -1.01
C TYR A 233 2.59 8.76 -1.24
N SER A 234 2.64 9.40 -2.40
CA SER A 234 1.75 10.51 -2.76
C SER A 234 0.56 10.02 -3.57
N ASP A 235 -0.59 10.63 -3.32
CA ASP A 235 -1.80 10.43 -4.12
C ASP A 235 -2.05 11.62 -5.08
N PHE A 236 -1.07 12.53 -5.21
CA PHE A 236 -1.15 13.66 -6.14
C PHE A 236 -1.05 13.18 -7.59
N ALA A 237 -1.75 13.85 -8.50
CA ALA A 237 -1.75 13.48 -9.93
C ALA A 237 -0.36 13.64 -10.56
N GLU A 238 0.41 14.61 -10.07
CA GLU A 238 1.78 14.94 -10.49
C GLU A 238 2.78 13.83 -10.13
N ALA A 239 2.43 12.91 -9.22
CA ALA A 239 3.27 11.75 -8.91
C ALA A 239 3.32 10.72 -10.05
N TYR A 240 2.48 10.85 -11.08
CA TYR A 240 2.40 9.95 -12.23
C TYR A 240 2.91 10.65 -13.48
N GLU A 241 3.83 10.02 -14.23
CA GLU A 241 4.25 10.54 -15.54
C GLU A 241 3.08 10.56 -16.52
N VAL A 242 2.27 9.51 -16.51
CA VAL A 242 1.02 9.42 -17.26
C VAL A 242 -0.13 9.28 -16.25
N PRO A 243 -0.95 10.33 -16.04
CA PRO A 243 -1.99 10.33 -15.01
C PRO A 243 -2.99 9.16 -15.06
N SER A 244 -3.22 8.59 -16.25
CA SER A 244 -4.12 7.44 -16.46
C SER A 244 -3.47 6.08 -16.23
N ASP A 245 -2.16 6.02 -16.01
CA ASP A 245 -1.42 4.77 -15.86
C ASP A 245 -0.72 4.68 -14.48
N PRO A 246 -1.31 3.93 -13.53
CA PRO A 246 -0.73 3.75 -12.20
C PRO A 246 0.69 3.17 -12.18
N SER A 247 1.12 2.47 -13.26
CA SER A 247 2.47 1.90 -13.36
C SER A 247 3.56 2.95 -13.60
N THR A 248 3.17 4.17 -13.99
CA THR A 248 4.11 5.27 -14.29
C THR A 248 4.41 6.18 -13.10
N ARG A 249 3.96 5.80 -11.91
CA ARG A 249 4.20 6.55 -10.67
C ARG A 249 5.70 6.67 -10.40
N GLY A 250 6.18 7.90 -10.21
CA GLY A 250 7.59 8.25 -9.98
C GLY A 250 8.52 8.03 -11.18
N LEU A 251 8.03 7.57 -12.33
CA LEU A 251 8.87 7.16 -13.46
C LEU A 251 9.64 8.33 -14.08
N HIS A 252 9.04 9.51 -14.16
CA HIS A 252 9.68 10.73 -14.67
C HIS A 252 10.86 11.16 -13.79
N PHE A 253 10.72 11.16 -12.46
CA PHE A 253 11.82 11.46 -11.53
C PHE A 253 12.89 10.37 -11.57
N TYR A 254 12.50 9.10 -11.69
CA TYR A 254 13.45 8.00 -11.84
C TYR A 254 14.28 8.13 -13.12
N ASN A 255 13.66 8.56 -14.22
CA ASN A 255 14.33 8.84 -15.48
C ASN A 255 15.29 10.04 -15.36
N GLU A 256 14.85 11.10 -14.69
CA GLU A 256 15.70 12.27 -14.42
C GLU A 256 16.89 11.93 -13.52
N ALA A 257 16.70 11.10 -12.49
CA ALA A 257 17.77 10.64 -11.62
C ALA A 257 18.86 9.90 -12.41
N LYS A 258 18.47 8.99 -13.33
CA LYS A 258 19.43 8.31 -14.21
C LYS A 258 20.18 9.29 -15.11
N ARG A 259 19.46 10.25 -15.71
CA ARG A 259 20.07 11.29 -16.55
C ARG A 259 21.10 12.10 -15.77
N CYS A 260 20.77 12.50 -14.54
CA CYS A 260 21.70 13.21 -13.65
C CYS A 260 22.91 12.34 -13.28
N PHE A 261 22.70 11.06 -12.96
CA PHE A 261 23.79 10.13 -12.66
C PHE A 261 24.76 9.95 -13.83
N GLU A 262 24.24 9.82 -15.06
CA GLU A 262 25.06 9.76 -16.28
C GLU A 262 25.90 11.02 -16.49
N GLN A 263 25.38 12.19 -16.08
CA GLN A 263 26.09 13.47 -16.19
C GLN A 263 27.20 13.68 -15.15
N GLU A 264 27.23 12.90 -14.07
CA GLU A 264 28.33 12.96 -13.10
C GLU A 264 29.64 12.41 -13.68
N ASP A 265 29.61 11.74 -14.84
CA ASP A 265 30.79 11.30 -15.61
C ASP A 265 31.84 10.57 -14.76
N GLY A 266 31.38 9.69 -13.87
CA GLY A 266 32.24 8.90 -12.97
C GLY A 266 32.75 9.62 -11.72
N HIS A 267 32.41 10.89 -11.49
CA HIS A 267 32.75 11.60 -10.27
C HIS A 267 31.95 11.04 -9.09
N SER A 268 32.60 10.21 -8.27
CA SER A 268 31.97 9.61 -7.09
C SER A 268 32.02 10.55 -5.89
N THR A 269 30.92 11.27 -5.64
CA THR A 269 30.74 12.10 -4.44
C THR A 269 29.95 11.37 -3.36
N LEU A 270 29.90 11.92 -2.14
CA LEU A 270 29.04 11.40 -1.07
C LEU A 270 27.55 11.33 -1.52
N ALA A 271 27.07 12.39 -2.17
CA ALA A 271 25.71 12.45 -2.71
C ALA A 271 25.49 11.41 -3.83
N THR A 272 26.51 11.11 -4.63
CA THR A 272 26.46 10.06 -5.67
C THR A 272 26.21 8.69 -5.04
N VAL A 273 26.95 8.32 -3.98
CA VAL A 273 26.79 7.00 -3.34
C VAL A 273 25.41 6.89 -2.66
N GLN A 274 24.96 7.96 -2.01
CA GLN A 274 23.61 8.04 -1.43
C GLN A 274 22.53 7.94 -2.52
N GLY A 275 22.72 8.63 -3.65
CA GLY A 275 21.81 8.61 -4.79
C GLY A 275 21.69 7.23 -5.41
N LEU A 276 22.81 6.51 -5.58
CA LEU A 276 22.82 5.12 -6.04
C LEU A 276 22.03 4.20 -5.09
N ALA A 277 22.10 4.43 -3.78
CA ALA A 277 21.39 3.63 -2.79
C ALA A 277 19.87 3.77 -2.93
N VAL A 278 19.41 5.03 -3.04
CA VAL A 278 17.99 5.33 -3.24
C VAL A 278 17.52 4.86 -4.62
N LEU A 279 18.30 5.10 -5.69
CA LEU A 279 17.98 4.68 -7.06
C LEU A 279 17.88 3.16 -7.19
N SER A 280 18.81 2.43 -6.58
CA SER A 280 18.77 0.97 -6.52
C SER A 280 17.47 0.48 -5.88
N THR A 281 17.11 1.07 -4.74
CA THR A 281 15.88 0.71 -4.02
C THR A 281 14.63 1.05 -4.84
N CYS A 282 14.59 2.22 -5.49
CA CYS A 282 13.51 2.58 -6.41
C CYS A 282 13.33 1.52 -7.49
N ALA A 283 14.43 1.12 -8.14
CA ALA A 283 14.39 0.10 -9.17
C ALA A 283 13.80 -1.22 -8.64
N CYS A 284 14.16 -1.62 -7.42
CA CYS A 284 13.61 -2.82 -6.79
C CYS A 284 12.10 -2.71 -6.57
N PHE A 285 11.61 -1.63 -5.95
CA PHE A 285 10.18 -1.48 -5.68
C PHE A 285 9.33 -1.25 -6.94
N MET A 286 9.93 -0.70 -8.00
CA MET A 286 9.35 -0.62 -9.34
C MET A 286 9.34 -1.97 -10.09
N GLY A 287 9.78 -3.08 -9.46
CA GLY A 287 9.81 -4.40 -10.07
C GLY A 287 10.90 -4.56 -11.15
N LYS A 288 11.96 -3.75 -11.07
CA LYS A 288 13.13 -3.75 -11.97
C LYS A 288 14.41 -4.04 -11.17
N ASP A 289 14.32 -4.91 -10.18
CA ASP A 289 15.40 -5.24 -9.25
C ASP A 289 16.63 -5.88 -9.92
N ARG A 290 16.52 -6.48 -11.13
CA ARG A 290 17.72 -6.80 -11.95
C ARG A 290 18.60 -5.59 -12.17
N ARG A 291 18.00 -4.44 -12.51
CA ARG A 291 18.71 -3.16 -12.64
C ARG A 291 19.12 -2.62 -11.27
N GLY A 292 18.24 -2.77 -10.28
CA GLY A 292 18.54 -2.44 -8.88
C GLY A 292 19.85 -3.07 -8.40
N TRP A 293 20.08 -4.33 -8.74
CA TRP A 293 21.29 -5.09 -8.42
C TRP A 293 22.55 -4.53 -9.11
N ILE A 294 22.44 -4.09 -10.36
CA ILE A 294 23.54 -3.43 -11.08
C ILE A 294 23.93 -2.12 -10.36
N TYR A 295 22.94 -1.32 -9.95
CA TYR A 295 23.18 -0.11 -9.18
C TYR A 295 23.83 -0.40 -7.82
N GLN A 296 23.50 -1.54 -7.16
CA GLN A 296 24.20 -1.94 -5.94
C GLN A 296 25.67 -2.30 -6.18
N GLY A 297 26.00 -2.93 -7.31
CA GLY A 297 27.39 -3.18 -7.69
C GLY A 297 28.19 -1.88 -7.87
N GLN A 298 27.60 -0.88 -8.54
CA GLN A 298 28.19 0.46 -8.68
C GLN A 298 28.33 1.16 -7.32
N LEU A 299 27.31 1.06 -6.46
CA LEU A 299 27.32 1.59 -5.10
C LEU A 299 28.46 0.98 -4.27
N ALA A 300 28.63 -0.34 -4.31
CA ALA A 300 29.68 -1.01 -3.55
C ALA A 300 31.08 -0.52 -3.96
N PHE A 301 31.32 -0.35 -5.26
CA PHE A 301 32.55 0.23 -5.77
C PHE A 301 32.74 1.67 -5.29
N ALA A 302 31.71 2.51 -5.42
CA ALA A 302 31.75 3.92 -5.04
C ALA A 302 31.94 4.11 -3.52
N ALA A 303 31.31 3.28 -2.70
CA ALA A 303 31.47 3.28 -1.24
C ALA A 303 32.91 2.91 -0.83
N LYS A 304 33.52 1.95 -1.52
CA LYS A 304 34.93 1.57 -1.29
C LYS A 304 35.89 2.70 -1.60
N GLU A 305 35.65 3.45 -2.68
CA GLU A 305 36.47 4.60 -3.03
C GLU A 305 36.29 5.75 -2.02
N LEU A 306 35.05 6.03 -1.59
CA LEU A 306 34.76 7.02 -0.56
C LEU A 306 35.49 6.73 0.75
N GLN A 307 35.52 5.46 1.18
CA GLN A 307 36.26 5.02 2.36
C GLN A 307 37.79 5.20 2.20
N ARG A 308 38.32 5.06 0.97
CA ARG A 308 39.72 5.33 0.64
C ARG A 308 40.05 6.82 0.75
N THR A 309 39.23 7.70 0.17
CA THR A 309 39.45 9.15 0.20
C THR A 309 39.49 9.71 1.63
N LEU A 310 38.60 9.23 2.51
CA LEU A 310 38.58 9.64 3.91
C LEU A 310 39.86 9.29 4.70
N ARG A 311 40.53 8.19 4.36
CA ARG A 311 41.80 7.81 5.00
C ARG A 311 42.89 8.85 4.73
N THR A 312 42.87 9.45 3.55
CA THR A 312 43.84 10.46 3.10
C THR A 312 43.57 11.85 3.71
N VAL A 313 42.31 12.22 3.92
CA VAL A 313 41.87 13.57 4.40
C VAL A 313 41.94 13.71 5.93
N SER A 314 42.52 12.73 6.65
CA SER A 314 42.54 12.69 8.13
C SER A 314 43.48 13.68 8.84
N SER A 315 43.81 14.82 8.23
CA SER A 315 44.72 15.84 8.78
C SER A 315 44.11 17.24 9.02
N GLY A 316 42.84 17.49 8.68
CA GLY A 316 42.18 18.79 8.88
C GLY A 316 41.33 18.89 10.15
N SER A 317 41.51 19.95 10.95
CA SER A 317 40.81 20.21 12.21
C SER A 317 39.62 21.19 12.11
N SER A 318 39.06 21.42 10.92
CA SER A 318 37.90 22.32 10.74
C SER A 318 36.58 21.65 11.11
N ASN A 319 35.58 22.45 11.51
CA ASN A 319 34.21 21.96 11.79
C ASN A 319 33.58 21.27 10.57
N GLU A 320 33.83 21.80 9.36
CA GLU A 320 33.36 21.22 8.11
C GLU A 320 33.96 19.83 7.85
N ALA A 321 35.26 19.64 8.13
CA ALA A 321 35.90 18.33 8.03
C ALA A 321 35.35 17.32 9.05
N SER A 322 34.87 17.80 10.20
CA SER A 322 34.20 16.98 11.21
C SER A 322 32.82 16.52 10.74
N ASP A 323 32.01 17.43 10.19
CA ASP A 323 30.69 17.10 9.64
C ASP A 323 30.78 16.09 8.50
N ILE A 324 31.70 16.32 7.53
CA ILE A 324 31.94 15.39 6.42
C ILE A 324 32.27 14.00 6.95
N ARG A 325 33.15 13.91 7.95
CA ARG A 325 33.55 12.64 8.54
C ARG A 325 32.38 11.92 9.18
N ARG A 326 31.59 12.64 9.99
CA ARG A 326 30.41 12.11 10.69
C ARG A 326 29.35 11.60 9.71
N VAL A 327 29.00 12.40 8.70
CA VAL A 327 28.01 12.02 7.69
C VAL A 327 28.51 10.85 6.85
N THR A 328 29.80 10.82 6.53
CA THR A 328 30.36 9.70 5.75
C THR A 328 30.36 8.40 6.56
N ASP A 329 30.72 8.44 7.84
CA ASP A 329 30.68 7.26 8.71
C ASP A 329 29.23 6.74 8.85
N LEU A 330 28.25 7.63 9.01
CA LEU A 330 26.82 7.28 8.97
C LEU A 330 26.42 6.67 7.62
N THR A 331 26.85 7.29 6.53
CA THR A 331 26.53 6.85 5.17
C THR A 331 27.08 5.45 4.92
N LEU A 332 28.35 5.19 5.20
CA LEU A 332 28.96 3.86 5.02
C LEU A 332 28.23 2.76 5.79
N TRP A 333 27.85 3.02 7.04
CA TRP A 333 27.05 2.07 7.82
C TRP A 333 25.63 1.91 7.30
N GLY A 334 24.99 3.00 6.87
CA GLY A 334 23.64 2.95 6.28
C GLY A 334 23.60 2.18 4.96
N LEU A 335 24.61 2.38 4.10
CA LEU A 335 24.80 1.64 2.86
C LEU A 335 25.03 0.14 3.12
N TYR A 336 25.86 -0.19 4.11
CA TYR A 336 26.05 -1.58 4.56
C TYR A 336 24.72 -2.18 5.02
N ASN A 337 24.00 -1.52 5.94
CA ASN A 337 22.70 -2.00 6.44
C ASN A 337 21.69 -2.27 5.33
N MET A 338 21.55 -1.33 4.39
CA MET A 338 20.62 -1.47 3.27
C MET A 338 21.05 -2.57 2.29
N THR A 339 22.33 -2.66 1.97
CA THR A 339 22.85 -3.63 0.99
C THR A 339 22.78 -5.05 1.53
N ILE A 340 23.14 -5.27 2.80
CA ILE A 340 23.02 -6.60 3.43
C ILE A 340 21.56 -7.01 3.57
N ALA A 341 20.67 -6.10 3.99
CA ALA A 341 19.24 -6.41 4.05
C ALA A 341 18.66 -6.75 2.67
N THR A 342 19.13 -6.09 1.61
CA THR A 342 18.74 -6.41 0.23
C THR A 342 19.32 -7.75 -0.22
N ALA A 343 20.61 -8.01 0.01
CA ALA A 343 21.25 -9.29 -0.28
C ALA A 343 20.54 -10.45 0.42
N PHE A 344 20.14 -10.23 1.68
CA PHE A 344 19.31 -11.17 2.43
C PHE A 344 17.92 -11.37 1.81
N ALA A 345 17.21 -10.29 1.44
CA ALA A 345 15.89 -10.42 0.84
C ALA A 345 15.89 -11.22 -0.48
N TYR A 346 16.94 -11.04 -1.28
CA TYR A 346 17.11 -11.68 -2.60
C TYR A 346 17.92 -12.98 -2.56
N GLN A 347 18.45 -13.37 -1.39
CA GLN A 347 19.29 -14.57 -1.20
C GLN A 347 20.52 -14.56 -2.11
N LYS A 348 21.25 -13.45 -2.07
CA LYS A 348 22.44 -13.19 -2.88
C LYS A 348 23.65 -12.88 -2.00
N PRO A 349 24.89 -13.01 -2.53
CA PRO A 349 26.08 -12.56 -1.84
C PRO A 349 25.99 -11.08 -1.47
N PRO A 350 26.48 -10.69 -0.28
CA PRO A 350 26.82 -9.31 0.03
C PRO A 350 27.75 -8.72 -1.03
N LEU A 351 27.40 -7.55 -1.56
CA LEU A 351 28.26 -6.81 -2.51
C LEU A 351 29.20 -5.83 -1.81
N ILE A 352 28.95 -5.53 -0.53
CA ILE A 352 29.70 -4.55 0.25
C ILE A 352 30.26 -5.21 1.51
N GLU A 353 31.49 -4.84 1.86
CA GLU A 353 32.15 -5.29 3.08
C GLU A 353 31.66 -4.47 4.28
N LYS A 354 31.77 -5.06 5.48
CA LYS A 354 31.51 -4.35 6.73
C LYS A 354 32.44 -3.12 6.85
N PRO A 355 31.91 -1.93 7.18
CA PRO A 355 32.72 -0.74 7.37
C PRO A 355 33.83 -0.95 8.40
N SER A 356 35.05 -0.51 8.09
CA SER A 356 36.20 -0.66 8.99
C SER A 356 36.14 0.25 10.22
N ARG A 357 35.26 1.26 10.18
CA ARG A 357 35.07 2.23 11.26
C ARG A 357 33.93 1.79 12.17
N PRO A 358 33.97 2.15 13.47
CA PRO A 358 32.89 1.80 14.39
C PRO A 358 31.56 2.41 13.94
N CYS A 359 30.46 1.72 14.23
CA CYS A 359 29.13 2.27 14.02
C CYS A 359 28.97 3.55 14.86
N PRO A 360 28.44 4.65 14.29
CA PRO A 360 28.19 5.87 15.04
C PRO A 360 27.38 5.62 16.33
N PRO A 361 27.87 6.08 17.50
CA PRO A 361 27.27 5.76 18.77
C PRO A 361 25.88 6.40 18.91
N SER A 362 25.04 5.80 19.75
CA SER A 362 23.74 6.35 20.12
C SER A 362 23.68 6.61 21.62
N PHE A 363 23.51 7.88 21.98
CA PHE A 363 23.50 8.36 23.37
C PHE A 363 22.12 8.29 24.06
N HIS A 364 21.10 7.75 23.38
CA HIS A 364 19.72 7.73 23.90
C HIS A 364 19.29 9.12 24.42
N ASP A 365 19.26 10.07 23.50
CA ASP A 365 18.89 11.45 23.79
C ASP A 365 17.37 11.64 23.62
N ASN A 366 16.74 12.29 24.60
CA ASN A 366 15.32 12.65 24.56
C ASN A 366 15.10 13.99 23.84
N ASP A 367 16.17 14.75 23.56
CA ASP A 367 16.15 15.97 22.75
C ASP A 367 16.47 15.69 21.27
N GLY A 368 16.34 14.42 20.85
CA GLY A 368 16.58 13.98 19.48
C GLY A 368 15.55 14.50 18.47
N PRO A 369 15.77 14.22 17.17
CA PRO A 369 14.88 14.72 16.13
C PRO A 369 13.50 14.07 16.24
N LEU A 370 12.47 14.89 16.01
CA LEU A 370 11.08 14.49 16.06
C LEU A 370 10.66 13.73 14.79
N TRP A 371 9.66 12.88 14.93
CA TRP A 371 8.96 12.21 13.84
C TRP A 371 7.54 12.75 13.74
N HIS A 372 7.14 13.09 12.51
CA HIS A 372 5.86 13.68 12.18
C HIS A 372 5.07 12.73 11.27
N PRO A 373 3.80 12.37 11.61
CA PRO A 373 2.97 11.43 10.84
C PRO A 373 2.43 11.96 9.49
N TYR A 374 3.21 12.76 8.78
CA TYR A 374 2.85 13.40 7.51
C TYR A 374 2.36 12.39 6.44
N PRO A 375 1.27 12.65 5.69
CA PRO A 375 0.47 13.87 5.66
C PRO A 375 -0.67 13.88 6.70
N HIS A 376 -0.75 12.87 7.56
CA HIS A 376 -1.79 12.80 8.58
C HIS A 376 -1.49 13.78 9.71
N ASP A 377 -2.55 14.45 10.18
CA ASP A 377 -2.50 15.19 11.42
C ASP A 377 -2.45 14.21 12.59
N GLY A 378 -1.39 14.29 13.39
CA GLY A 378 -1.21 13.43 14.54
C GLY A 378 -0.11 13.95 15.45
N ASP A 379 -0.03 13.34 16.64
CA ASP A 379 0.95 13.74 17.64
C ASP A 379 2.38 13.58 17.11
N VAL A 380 3.19 14.60 17.39
CA VAL A 380 4.62 14.59 17.09
C VAL A 380 5.34 13.75 18.15
N LEU A 381 6.17 12.82 17.72
CA LEU A 381 6.79 11.82 18.60
C LEU A 381 8.32 11.84 18.49
N GLN A 382 9.00 11.35 19.53
CA GLN A 382 10.46 11.22 19.53
C GLN A 382 10.91 10.09 18.58
N GLY A 383 11.68 10.42 17.54
CA GLY A 383 12.04 9.48 16.48
C GLY A 383 13.07 8.42 16.90
N HIS A 384 13.94 8.73 17.87
CA HIS A 384 15.04 7.86 18.33
C HIS A 384 15.88 7.23 17.19
N TYR A 385 16.11 7.98 16.11
CA TYR A 385 16.73 7.47 14.87
C TYR A 385 18.09 6.82 15.08
N MET A 386 18.95 7.37 15.95
CA MET A 386 20.26 6.77 16.24
C MET A 386 20.16 5.50 17.08
N CYS A 387 19.18 5.41 17.98
CA CYS A 387 18.92 4.15 18.69
C CYS A 387 18.51 3.08 17.69
N TYR A 388 17.56 3.41 16.80
CA TYR A 388 17.13 2.52 15.73
C TYR A 388 18.31 2.10 14.85
N PHE A 389 19.13 3.05 14.40
CA PHE A 389 20.29 2.80 13.55
C PHE A 389 21.28 1.81 14.16
N ASN A 390 21.56 1.94 15.46
CA ASN A 390 22.42 1.01 16.18
C ASN A 390 21.78 -0.38 16.27
N GLY A 391 20.50 -0.47 16.64
CA GLY A 391 19.77 -1.74 16.69
C GLY A 391 19.70 -2.45 15.33
N LEU A 392 19.46 -1.69 14.25
CA LEU A 392 19.48 -2.19 12.88
C LEU A 392 20.87 -2.68 12.48
N SER A 393 21.92 -1.91 12.80
CA SER A 393 23.30 -2.30 12.48
C SER A 393 23.71 -3.58 13.18
N GLU A 394 23.31 -3.78 14.44
CA GLU A 394 23.54 -5.02 15.17
C GLU A 394 22.87 -6.21 14.49
N LEU A 395 21.58 -6.11 14.13
CA LEU A 395 20.87 -7.16 13.37
C LEU A 395 21.54 -7.44 12.04
N THR A 396 21.91 -6.40 11.30
CA THR A 396 22.53 -6.52 9.98
C THR A 396 23.84 -7.31 10.06
N THR A 397 24.67 -7.07 11.09
CA THR A 397 25.90 -7.86 11.29
C THR A 397 25.65 -9.31 11.69
N ILE A 398 24.45 -9.67 12.15
CA ILE A 398 24.06 -11.07 12.36
C ILE A 398 23.71 -11.71 11.01
N VAL A 399 23.03 -10.96 10.16
CA VAL A 399 22.61 -11.39 8.83
C VAL A 399 23.78 -11.51 7.86
N ASP A 400 24.77 -10.61 7.93
CA ASP A 400 25.96 -10.66 7.09
C ASP A 400 26.75 -11.99 7.25
N ASP A 401 26.94 -12.44 8.48
CA ASP A 401 27.55 -13.75 8.78
C ASP A 401 26.79 -14.91 8.08
N TRP A 402 25.45 -14.82 8.06
CA TRP A 402 24.58 -15.82 7.42
C TRP A 402 24.68 -15.77 5.90
N CYS A 403 24.57 -14.57 5.32
CA CYS A 403 24.65 -14.36 3.88
C CYS A 403 26.02 -14.78 3.32
N THR A 404 27.10 -14.48 4.05
CA THR A 404 28.46 -14.87 3.65
C THR A 404 28.62 -16.39 3.62
N LEU A 405 28.05 -17.13 4.58
CA LEU A 405 28.16 -18.60 4.58
C LEU A 405 27.38 -19.27 3.44
N LEU A 406 26.16 -18.82 3.16
CA LEU A 406 25.26 -19.53 2.24
C LEU A 406 25.35 -19.05 0.80
N PHE A 407 25.80 -17.82 0.58
CA PHE A 407 25.69 -17.16 -0.71
C PHE A 407 27.00 -16.53 -1.16
N ASP A 408 28.17 -16.91 -0.61
CA ASP A 408 29.46 -16.43 -1.13
C ASP A 408 29.67 -16.75 -2.62
N GLY A 409 28.91 -17.70 -3.17
CA GLY A 409 28.94 -18.10 -4.57
C GLY A 409 30.11 -19.02 -4.93
N PHE A 410 30.91 -19.42 -3.94
CA PHE A 410 32.12 -20.23 -4.13
C PHE A 410 32.12 -21.50 -3.29
N THR A 411 31.42 -21.50 -2.16
CA THR A 411 31.36 -22.63 -1.24
C THR A 411 29.93 -23.11 -1.05
N ASN A 412 29.77 -24.43 -1.01
CA ASN A 412 28.52 -25.06 -0.58
C ASN A 412 28.74 -25.50 0.87
N PRO A 413 28.15 -24.80 1.86
CA PRO A 413 28.34 -25.17 3.25
C PRO A 413 27.74 -26.55 3.52
N THR A 414 28.42 -27.33 4.34
CA THR A 414 27.93 -28.61 4.82
C THR A 414 26.70 -28.41 5.71
N PRO A 415 25.80 -29.42 5.82
CA PRO A 415 24.65 -29.33 6.71
C PRO A 415 25.02 -28.99 8.16
N ASP A 416 26.17 -29.47 8.64
CA ASP A 416 26.69 -29.18 9.98
C ASP A 416 27.09 -27.70 10.13
N GLU A 417 27.79 -27.13 9.13
CA GLU A 417 28.16 -25.70 9.12
C GLU A 417 26.91 -24.80 9.12
N VAL A 418 25.89 -25.16 8.34
CA VAL A 418 24.61 -24.43 8.29
C VAL A 418 23.91 -24.51 9.65
N GLN A 419 23.89 -25.68 10.27
CA GLN A 419 23.27 -25.89 11.58
C GLN A 419 24.01 -25.14 12.69
N ASP A 420 25.34 -25.12 12.68
CA ASP A 420 26.16 -24.35 13.61
C ASP A 420 25.93 -22.84 13.44
N MET A 421 25.88 -22.36 12.20
CA MET A 421 25.60 -20.95 11.92
C MET A 421 24.19 -20.56 12.38
N LYS A 422 23.18 -21.40 12.13
CA LYS A 422 21.81 -21.20 12.62
C LYS A 422 21.76 -21.10 14.14
N ASN A 423 22.52 -21.94 14.84
CA ASN A 423 22.63 -21.90 16.31
C ASN A 423 23.35 -20.64 16.80
N LYS A 424 24.43 -20.22 16.12
CA LYS A 424 25.16 -18.97 16.40
C LYS A 424 24.26 -17.76 16.21
N VAL A 425 23.55 -17.68 15.09
CA VAL A 425 22.61 -16.58 14.79
C VAL A 425 21.49 -16.54 15.83
N ARG A 426 20.85 -17.67 16.16
CA ARG A 426 19.79 -17.71 17.19
C ARG A 426 20.27 -17.15 18.52
N LYS A 427 21.46 -17.54 18.99
CA LYS A 427 22.05 -17.01 20.23
C LYS A 427 22.25 -15.49 20.16
N ARG A 428 22.77 -14.96 19.04
CA ARG A 428 22.98 -13.52 18.85
C ARG A 428 21.66 -12.75 18.81
N LEU A 429 20.62 -13.31 18.18
CA LEU A 429 19.28 -12.71 18.13
C LEU A 429 18.62 -12.64 19.53
N GLU A 430 18.79 -13.67 20.35
CA GLU A 430 18.32 -13.65 21.74
C GLU A 430 19.04 -12.59 22.60
N VAL A 431 20.35 -12.43 22.39
CA VAL A 431 21.11 -11.36 23.05
C VAL A 431 20.59 -10.00 22.60
N TRP A 432 20.48 -9.77 21.28
CA TRP A 432 19.98 -8.53 20.71
C TRP A 432 18.61 -8.14 21.28
N LYS A 433 17.67 -9.09 21.36
CA LYS A 433 16.34 -8.85 21.91
C LYS A 433 16.38 -8.39 23.38
N LYS A 434 17.31 -8.92 24.18
CA LYS A 434 17.49 -8.57 25.60
C LYS A 434 18.20 -7.23 25.79
N THR A 435 19.17 -6.92 24.92
CA THR A 435 19.97 -5.68 24.99
C THR A 435 19.32 -4.50 24.28
N LEU A 436 18.23 -4.72 23.55
CA LEU A 436 17.50 -3.68 22.84
C LEU A 436 17.06 -2.57 23.81
N LYS A 437 17.34 -1.32 23.45
CA LYS A 437 17.01 -0.12 24.23
C LYS A 437 15.50 -0.03 24.48
N PRO A 438 15.04 0.42 25.67
CA PRO A 438 13.60 0.52 25.99
C PRO A 438 12.80 1.32 24.96
N CYS A 439 13.36 2.41 24.42
CA CYS A 439 12.70 3.22 23.40
C CYS A 439 12.44 2.49 22.07
N LEU A 440 12.99 1.31 21.85
CA LEU A 440 12.74 0.46 20.67
C LEU A 440 11.95 -0.81 21.00
N ARG A 441 11.55 -1.02 22.26
CA ARG A 441 10.73 -2.16 22.66
C ARG A 441 9.26 -1.90 22.35
N ILE A 442 8.53 -2.98 22.11
CA ILE A 442 7.08 -2.96 21.93
C ILE A 442 6.46 -3.15 23.31
N GLU A 443 5.83 -2.10 23.82
CA GLU A 443 5.26 -2.04 25.16
C GLU A 443 3.78 -1.62 25.08
N ILE A 444 2.94 -2.23 25.91
CA ILE A 444 1.50 -1.96 25.93
C ILE A 444 1.27 -0.51 26.39
N GLY A 445 0.40 0.22 25.69
CA GLY A 445 0.05 1.61 26.01
C GLY A 445 1.02 2.65 25.44
N ARG A 446 2.12 2.23 24.80
CA ARG A 446 3.03 3.13 24.07
C ARG A 446 2.70 3.13 22.57
N VAL A 447 2.64 4.32 21.98
CA VAL A 447 2.54 4.48 20.52
C VAL A 447 3.85 4.04 19.88
N ILE A 448 3.80 3.04 18.99
CA ILE A 448 4.98 2.45 18.35
C ILE A 448 5.16 3.03 16.94
N LEU A 449 6.34 3.60 16.69
CA LEU A 449 6.66 4.23 15.41
C LEU A 449 6.84 3.21 14.28
N PRO A 450 6.54 3.57 13.01
CA PRO A 450 6.63 2.66 11.87
C PRO A 450 8.01 2.01 11.69
N HIS A 451 9.11 2.75 11.86
CA HIS A 451 10.45 2.16 11.76
C HIS A 451 10.76 1.21 12.92
N VAL A 452 10.24 1.44 14.11
CA VAL A 452 10.38 0.49 15.22
C VAL A 452 9.66 -0.82 14.89
N LEU A 453 8.45 -0.76 14.32
CA LEU A 453 7.76 -1.95 13.81
C LEU A 453 8.58 -2.66 12.72
N CYS A 454 9.14 -1.91 11.77
CA CYS A 454 10.03 -2.46 10.74
C CYS A 454 11.24 -3.20 11.34
N LEU A 455 11.83 -2.71 12.45
CA LEU A 455 12.94 -3.36 13.14
C LEU A 455 12.56 -4.76 13.64
N HIS A 456 11.41 -4.86 14.30
CA HIS A 456 10.92 -6.13 14.85
C HIS A 456 10.42 -7.08 13.75
N MET A 457 9.82 -6.54 12.68
CA MET A 457 9.48 -7.34 11.50
C MET A 457 10.74 -7.93 10.86
N TYR A 458 11.82 -7.15 10.76
CA TYR A 458 13.11 -7.65 10.26
C TYR A 458 13.66 -8.76 11.16
N TYR A 459 13.65 -8.58 12.49
CA TYR A 459 14.03 -9.62 13.45
C TYR A 459 13.26 -10.94 13.21
N HIS A 460 11.93 -10.88 13.10
CA HIS A 460 11.11 -12.07 12.87
C HIS A 460 11.36 -12.68 11.48
N ASN A 461 11.60 -11.85 10.47
CA ASN A 461 11.95 -12.33 9.14
C ASN A 461 13.29 -13.09 9.14
N ILE A 462 14.30 -12.60 9.86
CA ILE A 462 15.57 -13.29 10.06
C ILE A 462 15.32 -14.67 10.69
N CYS A 463 14.50 -14.73 11.75
CA CYS A 463 14.16 -15.99 12.41
C CYS A 463 13.51 -17.01 11.44
N ILE A 464 12.57 -16.58 10.60
CA ILE A 464 11.89 -17.43 9.61
C ILE A 464 12.91 -17.94 8.58
N THR A 465 13.53 -17.03 7.85
CA THR A 465 14.38 -17.35 6.69
C THR A 465 15.53 -18.27 7.09
N ILE A 466 16.22 -17.98 8.19
CA ILE A 466 17.33 -18.80 8.68
C ILE A 466 16.87 -20.21 9.08
N THR A 467 15.72 -20.30 9.74
CA THR A 467 15.19 -21.58 10.23
C THR A 467 14.74 -22.48 9.08
N GLU A 468 14.05 -21.91 8.10
CA GLU A 468 13.52 -22.62 6.95
C GLU A 468 14.61 -23.00 5.94
N LEU A 469 15.59 -22.13 5.70
CA LEU A 469 16.74 -22.44 4.86
C LEU A 469 17.64 -23.51 5.48
N ALA A 470 17.94 -23.43 6.78
CA ALA A 470 18.70 -24.46 7.47
C ALA A 470 18.00 -25.83 7.39
N LYS A 471 16.67 -25.86 7.59
CA LYS A 471 15.87 -27.08 7.43
C LYS A 471 16.00 -27.66 6.02
N THR A 472 15.97 -26.80 5.00
CA THR A 472 16.10 -27.21 3.60
C THR A 472 17.47 -27.80 3.31
N ALA A 473 18.53 -27.23 3.87
CA ALA A 473 19.90 -27.76 3.80
C ALA A 473 20.04 -29.13 4.52
N GLU A 474 19.34 -29.31 5.66
CA GLU A 474 19.35 -30.55 6.45
C GLU A 474 18.70 -31.74 5.69
N HIS A 475 17.53 -31.53 5.07
CA HIS A 475 16.68 -32.64 4.57
C HIS A 475 16.88 -32.97 3.08
N GLY A 476 17.71 -32.19 2.36
CA GLY A 476 17.94 -32.37 0.93
C GLY A 476 16.65 -32.48 0.12
N THR A 477 16.67 -33.25 -0.97
CA THR A 477 15.51 -33.49 -1.86
C THR A 477 14.61 -34.67 -1.45
N GLN A 478 14.82 -35.26 -0.28
CA GLN A 478 14.19 -36.55 0.08
C GLN A 478 12.69 -36.46 0.46
N GLU A 479 12.23 -35.34 1.05
CA GLU A 479 10.80 -35.12 1.32
C GLU A 479 10.12 -34.31 0.20
N ARG A 480 8.95 -34.78 -0.26
CA ARG A 480 8.16 -34.16 -1.35
C ARG A 480 7.72 -32.73 -1.03
N HIS A 481 7.41 -32.42 0.24
CA HIS A 481 7.07 -31.08 0.72
C HIS A 481 7.59 -30.87 2.14
N LEU A 482 8.37 -29.81 2.38
CA LEU A 482 8.84 -29.48 3.72
C LEU A 482 7.83 -28.56 4.43
N ARG A 483 7.21 -29.06 5.50
CA ARG A 483 6.35 -28.23 6.36
C ARG A 483 7.16 -27.17 7.13
N PRO A 484 6.66 -25.94 7.29
CA PRO A 484 7.32 -24.92 8.11
C PRO A 484 7.51 -25.36 9.56
N LYS A 485 8.58 -24.88 10.22
CA LYS A 485 8.78 -25.12 11.66
C LYS A 485 7.84 -24.22 12.47
N GLU A 486 7.36 -24.69 13.62
CA GLU A 486 6.44 -23.90 14.48
C GLU A 486 7.04 -22.56 14.91
N MET A 487 8.36 -22.51 15.13
CA MET A 487 9.04 -21.24 15.42
C MET A 487 8.92 -20.23 14.28
N SER A 488 8.95 -20.69 13.02
CA SER A 488 8.77 -19.84 11.83
C SER A 488 7.32 -19.40 11.69
N LEU A 489 6.35 -20.30 11.94
CA LEU A 489 4.92 -19.95 11.94
C LEU A 489 4.59 -18.94 13.04
N SER A 490 5.12 -19.13 14.25
CA SER A 490 5.00 -18.17 15.34
C SER A 490 5.58 -16.81 14.95
N ALA A 491 6.78 -16.77 14.37
CA ALA A 491 7.38 -15.52 13.89
C ALA A 491 6.55 -14.85 12.76
N ALA A 492 5.94 -15.63 11.86
CA ALA A 492 5.06 -15.11 10.82
C ALA A 492 3.77 -14.50 11.40
N ARG A 493 3.17 -15.13 12.42
CA ARG A 493 2.04 -14.56 13.19
C ARG A 493 2.43 -13.26 13.90
N GLN A 494 3.65 -13.18 14.44
CA GLN A 494 4.16 -11.94 15.04
C GLN A 494 4.26 -10.82 14.00
N ILE A 495 4.74 -11.11 12.78
CA ILE A 495 4.76 -10.11 11.68
C ILE A 495 3.34 -9.61 11.37
N ALA A 496 2.35 -10.50 11.33
CA ALA A 496 0.95 -10.10 11.15
C ALA A 496 0.44 -9.21 12.31
N GLY A 497 0.76 -9.55 13.55
CA GLY A 497 0.41 -8.73 14.72
C GLY A 497 1.06 -7.35 14.70
N LEU A 498 2.33 -7.25 14.27
CA LEU A 498 3.02 -5.97 14.08
C LEU A 498 2.37 -5.12 13.00
N MET A 499 1.90 -5.74 11.91
CA MET A 499 1.18 -5.05 10.86
C MET A 499 -0.20 -4.56 11.34
N GLU A 500 -0.86 -5.29 12.23
CA GLU A 500 -2.11 -4.85 12.84
C GLU A 500 -1.89 -3.68 13.82
N ILE A 501 -0.78 -3.66 14.57
CA ILE A 501 -0.38 -2.49 15.36
C ILE A 501 -0.15 -1.29 14.44
N HIS A 502 0.54 -1.46 13.31
CA HIS A 502 0.72 -0.39 12.33
C HIS A 502 -0.63 0.13 11.85
N ARG A 503 -1.50 -0.78 11.39
CA ARG A 503 -2.81 -0.45 10.84
C ARG A 503 -3.69 0.31 11.83
N SER A 504 -3.75 -0.15 13.07
CA SER A 504 -4.58 0.47 14.12
C SER A 504 -4.07 1.81 14.60
N THR A 505 -2.76 2.06 14.48
CA THR A 505 -2.12 3.30 14.94
C THR A 505 -2.01 4.35 13.84
N TRP A 506 -1.66 3.93 12.62
CA TRP A 506 -1.23 4.81 11.53
C TRP A 506 -2.08 4.68 10.25
N GLY A 507 -3.08 3.78 10.26
CA GLY A 507 -3.82 3.40 9.07
C GLY A 507 -3.06 2.40 8.20
N ILE A 508 -3.75 1.85 7.19
CA ILE A 508 -3.16 0.84 6.28
C ILE A 508 -2.66 1.43 4.96
N ASP A 509 -3.08 2.66 4.64
CA ASP A 509 -2.88 3.26 3.32
C ASP A 509 -1.42 3.61 3.04
N ILE A 510 -0.63 3.87 4.10
CA ILE A 510 0.79 4.18 4.02
C ILE A 510 1.58 3.40 5.08
N PHE A 511 2.65 2.74 4.64
CA PHE A 511 3.63 2.08 5.50
C PHE A 511 4.99 1.97 4.80
N PRO A 512 6.10 1.74 5.54
CA PRO A 512 7.43 1.61 4.95
C PRO A 512 7.50 0.49 3.89
N ALA A 513 8.07 0.79 2.71
CA ALA A 513 8.11 -0.16 1.60
C ALA A 513 8.90 -1.45 1.91
N SER A 514 9.81 -1.40 2.88
CA SER A 514 10.50 -2.59 3.43
C SER A 514 9.54 -3.65 3.95
N HIS A 515 8.35 -3.28 4.42
CA HIS A 515 7.35 -4.24 4.90
C HIS A 515 6.90 -5.23 3.82
N ILE A 516 6.99 -4.87 2.53
CA ILE A 516 6.60 -5.75 1.41
C ILE A 516 7.31 -7.10 1.51
N HIS A 517 8.63 -7.07 1.76
CA HIS A 517 9.43 -8.28 1.88
C HIS A 517 9.06 -9.08 3.15
N TRP A 518 8.91 -8.40 4.29
CA TRP A 518 8.53 -9.03 5.56
C TRP A 518 7.18 -9.73 5.48
N ILE A 519 6.19 -9.06 4.88
CA ILE A 519 4.83 -9.56 4.64
C ILE A 519 4.88 -10.77 3.70
N ALA A 520 5.60 -10.67 2.58
CA ALA A 520 5.68 -11.76 1.61
C ALA A 520 6.25 -13.05 2.22
N VAL A 521 7.38 -12.96 2.94
CA VAL A 521 7.99 -14.13 3.60
C VAL A 521 7.05 -14.75 4.63
N ALA A 522 6.37 -13.92 5.43
CA ALA A 522 5.38 -14.41 6.40
C ALA A 522 4.21 -15.12 5.70
N MET A 523 3.67 -14.56 4.61
CA MET A 523 2.59 -15.17 3.83
C MET A 523 3.02 -16.52 3.22
N PHE A 524 4.19 -16.60 2.58
CA PHE A 524 4.71 -17.87 2.06
C PHE A 524 4.91 -18.93 3.15
N THR A 525 5.36 -18.52 4.34
CA THR A 525 5.53 -19.42 5.48
C THR A 525 4.18 -19.94 5.98
N LEU A 526 3.18 -19.06 6.12
CA LEU A 526 1.84 -19.42 6.59
C LEU A 526 1.08 -20.31 5.60
N LEU A 527 1.29 -20.13 4.28
CA LEU A 527 0.72 -21.00 3.24
C LEU A 527 1.00 -22.48 3.48
N GLY A 528 2.15 -22.82 4.08
CA GLY A 528 2.51 -24.21 4.37
C GLY A 528 1.62 -24.89 5.41
N GLN A 529 0.80 -24.15 6.17
CA GLN A 529 -0.05 -24.71 7.22
C GLN A 529 -1.27 -23.82 7.57
N LEU A 530 -2.16 -23.56 6.60
CA LEU A 530 -3.38 -22.76 6.81
C LEU A 530 -4.54 -23.49 7.51
N ASP A 531 -4.41 -24.77 7.81
CA ASP A 531 -5.38 -25.56 8.58
C ASP A 531 -5.50 -25.11 10.06
N VAL A 532 -4.51 -24.34 10.54
CA VAL A 532 -4.52 -23.77 11.89
C VAL A 532 -5.17 -22.38 11.86
N SER A 533 -6.25 -22.18 12.63
CA SER A 533 -7.01 -20.92 12.68
C SER A 533 -6.15 -19.68 12.94
N ALA A 534 -5.16 -19.76 13.84
CA ALA A 534 -4.24 -18.65 14.09
C ALA A 534 -3.33 -18.31 12.88
N ASN A 535 -2.99 -19.30 12.04
CA ASN A 535 -2.27 -19.05 10.78
C ASN A 535 -3.19 -18.42 9.74
N GLN A 536 -4.43 -18.90 9.67
CA GLN A 536 -5.46 -18.39 8.77
C GLN A 536 -5.72 -16.89 9.03
N GLU A 537 -5.95 -16.51 10.29
CA GLU A 537 -6.18 -15.11 10.68
C GLU A 537 -4.97 -14.21 10.34
N ALA A 538 -3.77 -14.66 10.69
CA ALA A 538 -2.53 -13.94 10.35
C ALA A 538 -2.38 -13.77 8.84
N PHE A 539 -2.67 -14.81 8.05
CA PHE A 539 -2.59 -14.77 6.60
C PHE A 539 -3.60 -13.79 6.00
N ILE A 540 -4.84 -13.78 6.48
CA ILE A 540 -5.89 -12.84 6.04
C ILE A 540 -5.43 -11.39 6.28
N ASN A 541 -4.94 -11.08 7.49
CA ASN A 541 -4.47 -9.74 7.83
C ASN A 541 -3.31 -9.28 6.92
N LEU A 542 -2.38 -10.18 6.63
CA LEU A 542 -1.26 -9.91 5.72
C LEU A 542 -1.70 -9.76 4.26
N CYS A 543 -2.70 -10.51 3.79
CA CYS A 543 -3.29 -10.34 2.45
C CYS A 543 -3.86 -8.94 2.26
N VAL A 544 -4.54 -8.40 3.26
CA VAL A 544 -5.07 -7.02 3.22
C VAL A 544 -3.94 -6.01 3.05
N ALA A 545 -2.88 -6.12 3.85
CA ALA A 545 -1.72 -5.23 3.74
C ALA A 545 -1.00 -5.37 2.38
N ALA A 546 -0.80 -6.59 1.90
CA ALA A 546 -0.19 -6.87 0.61
C ALA A 546 -1.01 -6.30 -0.56
N LYS A 547 -2.34 -6.41 -0.49
CA LYS A 547 -3.26 -5.83 -1.48
C LYS A 547 -3.13 -4.30 -1.53
N VAL A 548 -3.05 -3.63 -0.39
CA VAL A 548 -2.84 -2.16 -0.37
C VAL A 548 -1.48 -1.82 -0.98
N ALA A 549 -0.41 -2.52 -0.61
CA ALA A 549 0.91 -2.32 -1.21
C ALA A 549 0.91 -2.55 -2.73
N SER A 550 0.17 -3.54 -3.24
CA SER A 550 0.11 -3.85 -4.68
C SER A 550 -0.41 -2.70 -5.55
N ARG A 551 -1.13 -1.74 -4.96
CA ARG A 551 -1.60 -0.51 -5.63
C ARG A 551 -0.52 0.55 -5.75
N ARG A 552 0.53 0.48 -4.92
CA ARG A 552 1.61 1.46 -4.84
C ARG A 552 2.93 0.96 -5.44
N TRP A 553 3.23 -0.33 -5.29
CA TRP A 553 4.50 -0.90 -5.72
C TRP A 553 4.33 -2.11 -6.63
N PRO A 554 4.90 -2.08 -7.86
CA PRO A 554 4.93 -3.24 -8.75
C PRO A 554 5.54 -4.49 -8.11
N LEU A 555 6.56 -4.36 -7.25
CA LEU A 555 7.11 -5.51 -6.53
C LEU A 555 6.05 -6.19 -5.65
N ALA A 556 5.26 -5.42 -4.88
CA ALA A 556 4.20 -5.97 -4.04
C ALA A 556 3.06 -6.61 -4.85
N ARG A 557 2.78 -6.06 -6.03
CA ARG A 557 1.84 -6.68 -6.98
C ARG A 557 2.35 -8.05 -7.43
N GLY A 558 3.61 -8.12 -7.84
CA GLY A 558 4.24 -9.38 -8.23
C GLY A 558 4.20 -10.40 -7.09
N THR A 559 4.64 -10.02 -5.90
CA THR A 559 4.70 -10.96 -4.76
C THR A 559 3.32 -11.46 -4.34
N LEU A 560 2.28 -10.62 -4.35
CA LEU A 560 0.90 -11.05 -4.06
C LEU A 560 0.39 -12.07 -5.09
N ARG A 561 0.64 -11.85 -6.39
CA ARG A 561 0.31 -12.83 -7.43
C ARG A 561 1.09 -14.13 -7.22
N THR A 562 2.37 -14.06 -6.90
CA THR A 562 3.18 -15.25 -6.62
C THR A 562 2.64 -16.06 -5.45
N VAL A 563 2.20 -15.42 -4.36
CA VAL A 563 1.54 -16.11 -3.24
C VAL A 563 0.27 -16.81 -3.72
N GLN A 564 -0.57 -16.12 -4.49
CA GLN A 564 -1.82 -16.67 -5.01
C GLN A 564 -1.60 -17.91 -5.88
N VAL A 565 -0.68 -17.83 -6.84
CA VAL A 565 -0.34 -18.94 -7.76
C VAL A 565 0.35 -20.08 -7.01
N THR A 566 1.21 -19.76 -6.04
CA THR A 566 1.84 -20.76 -5.17
C THR A 566 0.79 -21.55 -4.36
N ALA A 567 -0.24 -20.89 -3.84
CA ALA A 567 -1.33 -21.56 -3.13
C ALA A 567 -2.08 -22.55 -4.04
N LYS A 568 -2.38 -22.15 -5.29
CA LYS A 568 -2.99 -23.03 -6.31
C LYS A 568 -2.12 -24.27 -6.55
N LYS A 569 -0.82 -24.09 -6.80
CA LYS A 569 0.14 -25.21 -7.03
C LYS A 569 0.29 -26.15 -5.84
N LEU A 570 0.21 -25.62 -4.62
CA LEU A 570 0.25 -26.43 -3.40
C LEU A 570 -1.07 -27.15 -3.12
N GLY A 571 -2.14 -26.88 -3.88
CA GLY A 571 -3.48 -27.40 -3.61
C GLY A 571 -4.07 -26.87 -2.29
N VAL A 572 -3.57 -25.73 -1.81
CA VAL A 572 -4.01 -25.11 -0.54
C VAL A 572 -5.22 -24.22 -0.83
N ARG A 573 -6.35 -24.53 -0.21
CA ARG A 573 -7.53 -23.68 -0.27
C ARG A 573 -7.28 -22.41 0.56
N LEU A 574 -7.30 -21.26 -0.10
CA LEU A 574 -7.18 -19.97 0.58
C LEU A 574 -8.41 -19.69 1.45
N PRO A 575 -8.27 -18.84 2.49
CA PRO A 575 -9.39 -18.48 3.37
C PRO A 575 -10.50 -17.78 2.56
N PRO A 576 -11.78 -18.14 2.71
CA PRO A 576 -12.88 -17.54 1.97
C PRO A 576 -12.97 -16.01 2.12
N GLU A 577 -12.51 -15.48 3.27
CA GLU A 577 -12.44 -14.05 3.55
C GLU A 577 -11.50 -13.30 2.59
N THR A 578 -10.59 -14.01 1.92
CA THR A 578 -9.67 -13.44 0.93
C THR A 578 -10.19 -13.51 -0.50
N ASP A 579 -11.29 -14.23 -0.76
CA ASP A 579 -11.79 -14.45 -2.13
C ASP A 579 -12.12 -13.14 -2.84
N ALA A 580 -12.90 -12.27 -2.19
CA ALA A 580 -13.26 -10.96 -2.74
C ALA A 580 -12.01 -10.08 -2.99
N LEU A 581 -10.99 -10.19 -2.15
CA LEU A 581 -9.73 -9.47 -2.29
C LEU A 581 -8.94 -9.93 -3.51
N PHE A 582 -8.84 -11.25 -3.73
CA PHE A 582 -8.13 -11.82 -4.87
C PHE A 582 -8.88 -11.60 -6.19
N ILE A 583 -10.21 -11.70 -6.19
CA ILE A 583 -11.04 -11.37 -7.36
C ILE A 583 -10.84 -9.90 -7.76
N ASP A 584 -10.92 -8.97 -6.79
CA ASP A 584 -10.64 -7.55 -7.04
C ASP A 584 -9.18 -7.31 -7.48
N PHE A 585 -8.23 -8.10 -6.98
CA PHE A 585 -6.82 -8.03 -7.39
C PHE A 585 -6.61 -8.45 -8.82
N GLU A 586 -7.16 -9.58 -9.23
CA GLU A 586 -7.07 -10.06 -10.60
C GLU A 586 -7.74 -9.10 -11.58
N ARG A 587 -8.91 -8.55 -11.23
CA ARG A 587 -9.65 -7.64 -12.11
C ARG A 587 -9.02 -6.25 -12.23
N GLU A 588 -8.63 -5.63 -11.12
CA GLU A 588 -8.27 -4.20 -11.09
C GLU A 588 -6.76 -3.94 -11.11
N ILE A 589 -5.93 -4.90 -10.67
CA ILE A 589 -4.50 -4.65 -10.42
C ILE A 589 -3.59 -5.56 -11.25
N TRP A 590 -3.89 -6.86 -11.31
CA TRP A 590 -3.16 -7.81 -12.16
C TRP A 590 -3.66 -7.69 -13.59
N GLY A 591 -4.72 -8.40 -13.99
CA GLY A 591 -5.26 -8.38 -15.34
C GLY A 591 -4.22 -8.68 -16.45
N PRO A 592 -4.58 -8.47 -17.73
CA PRO A 592 -3.71 -8.81 -18.87
C PRO A 592 -2.39 -8.02 -18.93
N ARG A 593 -2.31 -6.88 -18.22
CA ARG A 593 -1.13 -6.00 -18.19
C ARG A 593 -0.40 -6.05 -16.85
N GLY A 594 -0.78 -6.93 -15.95
CA GLY A 594 -0.27 -6.98 -14.56
C GLY A 594 1.22 -7.22 -14.47
N ARG A 595 1.73 -8.01 -15.41
CA ARG A 595 3.14 -8.37 -15.57
C ARG A 595 3.96 -7.33 -16.35
N ASN A 596 3.32 -6.38 -17.05
CA ASN A 596 4.03 -5.44 -17.92
C ASN A 596 5.10 -4.65 -17.14
N GLY A 597 6.34 -4.75 -17.60
CA GLY A 597 7.49 -4.06 -17.00
C GLY A 597 8.06 -4.72 -15.74
N LEU A 598 7.54 -5.87 -15.30
CA LEU A 598 8.09 -6.65 -14.19
C LEU A 598 9.29 -7.49 -14.67
N SER A 599 10.47 -7.18 -14.17
CA SER A 599 11.73 -7.90 -14.43
C SER A 599 12.44 -8.13 -13.10
N SER A 600 12.07 -9.23 -12.44
CA SER A 600 12.30 -9.43 -11.01
C SER A 600 12.95 -10.76 -10.66
N LEU A 601 14.13 -10.66 -10.06
CA LEU A 601 14.89 -11.67 -9.33
C LEU A 601 14.32 -11.99 -7.96
N TYR A 602 13.29 -11.27 -7.49
CA TYR A 602 12.72 -11.51 -6.17
C TYR A 602 12.34 -12.99 -6.03
N PRO A 603 12.75 -13.68 -4.95
CA PRO A 603 12.58 -15.12 -4.85
C PRO A 603 11.16 -15.49 -4.44
N ASN A 604 10.59 -16.52 -5.06
CA ASN A 604 9.48 -17.27 -4.49
C ASN A 604 9.98 -18.04 -3.26
N PHE A 605 9.67 -17.53 -2.08
CA PHE A 605 10.17 -18.10 -0.82
C PHE A 605 9.69 -19.52 -0.59
N ALA A 606 8.50 -19.90 -1.05
CA ALA A 606 8.05 -21.29 -0.91
C ALA A 606 8.93 -22.24 -1.72
N VAL A 607 9.44 -21.82 -2.89
CA VAL A 607 10.39 -22.61 -3.68
C VAL A 607 11.73 -22.70 -2.98
N LEU A 608 12.21 -21.55 -2.50
CA LEU A 608 13.48 -21.43 -1.79
C LEU A 608 13.55 -22.31 -0.52
N THR A 609 12.46 -22.38 0.25
CA THR A 609 12.39 -23.17 1.49
C THR A 609 11.96 -24.63 1.28
N GLY A 610 11.87 -25.08 0.02
CA GLY A 610 11.47 -26.43 -0.35
C GLY A 610 10.02 -26.79 0.01
N THR A 611 9.18 -25.80 0.29
CA THR A 611 7.73 -25.99 0.48
C THR A 611 7.06 -26.30 -0.86
N LEU A 612 7.47 -25.59 -1.92
CA LEU A 612 7.19 -25.88 -3.32
C LEU A 612 8.50 -26.37 -3.97
N ARG A 613 8.48 -27.48 -4.72
CA ARG A 613 9.68 -28.02 -5.38
C ARG A 613 9.51 -28.05 -6.90
N ASN A 614 10.62 -28.18 -7.62
CA ASN A 614 10.68 -28.30 -9.08
C ASN A 614 10.11 -27.10 -9.84
N GLU A 615 10.18 -25.91 -9.23
CA GLU A 615 9.75 -24.66 -9.82
C GLU A 615 10.89 -23.66 -9.87
N VAL A 616 10.76 -22.64 -10.72
CA VAL A 616 11.75 -21.57 -10.82
C VAL A 616 11.64 -20.65 -9.60
N VAL A 617 12.80 -20.32 -9.00
CA VAL A 617 12.85 -19.46 -7.81
C VAL A 617 12.58 -18.00 -8.16
N GLU A 618 13.06 -17.51 -9.32
CA GLU A 618 12.87 -16.12 -9.75
C GLU A 618 11.39 -15.85 -10.07
N MET A 619 10.82 -14.82 -9.43
CA MET A 619 9.40 -14.48 -9.52
C MET A 619 8.91 -14.23 -10.96
N ASP A 620 9.69 -13.49 -11.76
CA ASP A 620 9.27 -13.14 -13.13
C ASP A 620 9.11 -14.37 -14.03
N LYS A 621 10.07 -15.30 -13.98
CA LYS A 621 10.04 -16.58 -14.69
C LYS A 621 8.99 -17.54 -14.14
N PHE A 622 8.80 -17.55 -12.83
CA PHE A 622 7.76 -18.37 -12.20
C PHE A 622 6.38 -17.96 -12.69
N LEU A 623 6.08 -16.66 -12.73
CA LEU A 623 4.80 -16.14 -13.20
C LEU A 623 4.63 -16.29 -14.71
N GLU A 624 5.72 -16.17 -15.50
CA GLU A 624 5.71 -16.41 -16.95
C GLU A 624 5.17 -17.79 -17.32
N LYS A 625 5.76 -18.81 -16.70
CA LYS A 625 5.39 -20.20 -16.96
C LYS A 625 3.91 -20.46 -16.67
N GLU A 626 3.33 -19.74 -15.72
CA GLU A 626 1.95 -19.94 -15.30
C GLU A 626 0.96 -19.17 -16.17
N ASP A 627 1.31 -17.95 -16.60
CA ASP A 627 0.51 -17.21 -17.56
C ASP A 627 0.44 -17.95 -18.92
N ASP A 628 1.54 -18.59 -19.35
CA ASP A 628 1.58 -19.41 -20.57
C ASP A 628 0.69 -20.66 -20.47
N LEU A 629 0.62 -21.30 -19.30
CA LEU A 629 -0.26 -22.45 -19.05
C LEU A 629 -1.73 -22.03 -19.02
N GLU A 630 -2.07 -20.93 -18.32
CA GLU A 630 -3.44 -20.40 -18.29
C GLU A 630 -3.91 -20.00 -19.72
N ALA A 631 -3.01 -19.52 -20.59
CA ALA A 631 -3.33 -19.22 -21.98
C ALA A 631 -3.55 -20.47 -22.86
N LEU A 632 -2.82 -21.56 -22.61
CA LEU A 632 -3.01 -22.84 -23.30
C LEU A 632 -4.33 -23.50 -22.91
N ASP A 633 -4.66 -23.52 -21.60
CA ASP A 633 -5.93 -24.08 -21.11
C ASP A 633 -7.14 -23.36 -21.74
N LEU A 634 -7.07 -22.02 -21.88
CA LEU A 634 -8.12 -21.23 -22.55
C LEU A 634 -8.21 -21.52 -24.05
N ALA A 635 -7.09 -21.80 -24.72
CA ALA A 635 -7.08 -22.15 -26.14
C ALA A 635 -7.65 -23.56 -26.38
N GLU A 636 -7.39 -24.53 -25.48
CA GLU A 636 -7.96 -25.87 -25.53
C GLU A 636 -9.47 -25.85 -25.24
N ASP A 637 -9.94 -25.01 -24.30
CA ASP A 637 -11.37 -24.83 -24.03
C ASP A 637 -12.10 -24.18 -25.21
N ASP A 638 -11.49 -23.22 -25.92
CA ASP A 638 -12.06 -22.61 -27.13
C ASP A 638 -12.07 -23.60 -28.33
N GLU A 639 -11.10 -24.50 -28.43
CA GLU A 639 -11.07 -25.57 -29.45
C GLU A 639 -12.08 -26.71 -29.17
N MET A 640 -12.45 -26.96 -27.91
CA MET A 640 -13.49 -27.94 -27.56
C MET A 640 -14.93 -27.41 -27.72
N VAL A 641 -15.11 -26.10 -27.91
CA VAL A 641 -16.42 -25.45 -28.10
C VAL A 641 -16.75 -25.22 -29.60
N LEU A 642 -15.80 -25.49 -30.50
CA LEU A 642 -15.98 -25.53 -31.96
C LEU A 642 -16.20 -26.96 -32.47
#